data_AF-A0A7S2SW20-F1
#
_entry.id   AF-A0A7S2SW20-F1
#
_cell.length_a   1.000
_cell.length_b   1.000
_cell.length_c   1.000
_cell.angle_alpha   90.00
_cell.angle_beta   90.00
_cell.angle_gamma   90.00
#
_symmetry.space_group_name_H-M   'P 1'
#
loop_
_entity.id
_entity.type
_entity.pdbx_description
1 polymer ?
#
loop_
_entity_poly.entity_id
_entity_poly.type
_entity_poly.pdbx_seq_one_letter_code
_entity_poly.pdbx_strand_id
1 'polypeptide(L)'
;ESGAGPNLVAARRWLKDFEAQAALLTNGSYSPRPVQYEGGGGLAEGGGVSRLTDVVCPMYASPEITKRLASEDGRPVILCEFAHAMGNSTGGLHKYVAHFRSEDLPRAQGGFIWDWVDQGLQLHDSKTGEAYWGYGGDFGDEPNDSTFCINGLHWPDDDRTGHPAVEEVKFLFRPVSFSATPMEGKSRRLCPDDTCCAQDKNPNRCWLTWITVRNWYSFTTLAPAGSLRMQWRLDSGDGTLMEGDLFEGLDECIPPSSSAQVPLIFNAAEVDNGLLRRLVKSLMAGTGDRTQQVQGSPDRMAPLAWVDFQVSLSEPTSWAPAGHVLTREQVLLGLPLARQQELARSAVEDSAMLLRQLCSAFVVLPIEALELQNPIPRPLAEPQSSPADEAQGLWMTVEDRGDVIVLSGQDPGRAGTPPNGADAATRVLISSRDGSLLEWTHQGRTILAADRSSARPTTMHCLWRASTCNDRGGLFELAAMGGGRDQAWLSTALATPFVDFFLHYFDRERGPRRASSFAFLWKQAGLHALAAQQERLSVSPISEERSDLAAPRKQGVRVVVDSRLVNPRGRRAARVRTVVEVWQGGEVHVEARYDVDSWVPELARVGLSLRLPPQWRKMQWLGLGPHENYPDRCRGAFFGVHKGYVFDDQMIPYIRPQDCGNHGLTSWMTLACDNGVKVEITSPSPFHMSALPFSTAELAAAKHTNELPRFSDPGAASAPEPDLAQTTRDPAVFLHLDGYMMGLGGDDSWSPRVHPEYLLDQHQARPRAPYSIAFKLKVAEDP
;
A
#
# COMPACT_ATOMS: atom_id res chain seq x y z
N GLU A 1 -8.61 7.42 32.19
CA GLU A 1 -9.05 8.82 31.98
C GLU A 1 -9.95 9.30 33.13
N SER A 2 -9.40 9.61 34.31
CA SER A 2 -10.20 9.98 35.49
C SER A 2 -9.87 11.36 36.06
N GLY A 3 -9.29 12.21 35.20
CA GLY A 3 -8.79 13.54 35.56
C GLY A 3 -7.59 13.52 36.51
N ALA A 4 -7.31 14.66 37.12
CA ALA A 4 -6.25 14.82 38.12
C ALA A 4 -6.86 15.31 39.44
N GLY A 5 -6.42 14.77 40.58
CA GLY A 5 -7.00 15.18 41.86
C GLY A 5 -6.25 14.68 43.10
N PRO A 6 -6.56 15.26 44.28
CA PRO A 6 -5.86 14.97 45.53
C PRO A 6 -5.96 13.50 45.97
N ASN A 7 -7.06 12.81 45.63
CA ASN A 7 -7.23 11.39 45.92
C ASN A 7 -6.15 10.54 45.24
N LEU A 8 -5.84 10.83 43.97
CA LEU A 8 -4.83 10.11 43.20
C LEU A 8 -3.42 10.45 43.67
N VAL A 9 -3.18 11.70 44.09
CA VAL A 9 -1.91 12.09 44.73
C VAL A 9 -1.70 11.30 46.03
N ALA A 10 -2.74 11.21 46.87
CA ALA A 10 -2.67 10.45 48.12
C ALA A 10 -2.46 8.96 47.87
N ALA A 11 -3.15 8.37 46.89
CA ALA A 11 -3.00 6.96 46.51
C ALA A 11 -1.59 6.66 46.01
N ARG A 12 -1.02 7.51 45.13
CA ARG A 12 0.37 7.36 44.67
C ARG A 12 1.35 7.47 45.83
N ARG A 13 1.15 8.44 46.73
CA ARG A 13 2.01 8.59 47.91
C ARG A 13 1.97 7.35 48.80
N TRP A 14 0.78 6.84 49.09
CA TRP A 14 0.60 5.61 49.87
C TRP A 14 1.35 4.43 49.23
N LEU A 15 1.23 4.25 47.90
CA LEU A 15 1.93 3.20 47.17
C LEU A 15 3.46 3.35 47.29
N LYS A 16 3.99 4.57 47.13
CA LYS A 16 5.43 4.82 47.26
C LYS A 16 5.95 4.60 48.67
N ASP A 17 5.19 5.02 49.68
CA ASP A 17 5.56 4.81 51.09
C ASP A 17 5.55 3.31 51.43
N PHE A 18 4.56 2.55 50.94
CA PHE A 18 4.48 1.10 51.09
C PHE A 18 5.67 0.38 50.42
N GLU A 19 6.00 0.73 49.17
CA GLU A 19 7.12 0.12 48.45
C GLU A 19 8.48 0.47 49.07
N ALA A 20 8.65 1.69 49.59
CA ALA A 20 9.86 2.09 50.32
C ALA A 20 10.03 1.26 51.60
N GLN A 21 8.95 0.99 52.33
CA GLN A 21 8.99 0.10 53.50
C GLN A 21 9.35 -1.33 53.10
N ALA A 22 8.77 -1.85 52.01
CA ALA A 22 9.11 -3.17 51.48
C ALA A 22 10.59 -3.28 51.07
N ALA A 23 11.15 -2.25 50.43
CA ALA A 23 12.57 -2.17 50.10
C ALA A 23 13.47 -2.23 51.34
N LEU A 24 13.11 -1.51 52.41
CA LEU A 24 13.85 -1.55 53.68
C LEU A 24 13.79 -2.93 54.34
N LEU A 25 12.63 -3.57 54.39
CA LEU A 25 12.44 -4.89 55.01
C LEU A 25 13.16 -6.01 54.26
N THR A 26 13.45 -5.82 52.97
CA THR A 26 14.08 -6.81 52.09
C THR A 26 15.57 -6.52 51.84
N ASN A 27 16.19 -5.64 52.64
CA ASN A 27 17.58 -5.20 52.49
C ASN A 27 17.91 -4.75 51.05
N GLY A 28 16.97 -4.05 50.40
CA GLY A 28 17.16 -3.51 49.06
C GLY A 28 17.04 -4.52 47.92
N SER A 29 16.68 -5.78 48.19
CA SER A 29 16.39 -6.75 47.13
C SER A 29 15.07 -6.46 46.40
N TYR A 30 14.19 -5.68 47.01
CA TYR A 30 12.99 -5.12 46.37
C TYR A 30 13.29 -3.73 45.76
N SER A 31 13.05 -3.57 44.46
CA SER A 31 13.15 -2.30 43.74
C SER A 31 11.77 -1.64 43.61
N PRO A 32 11.59 -0.38 44.04
CA PRO A 32 10.32 0.34 43.88
C PRO A 32 9.94 0.47 42.40
N ARG A 33 8.64 0.30 42.09
CA ARG A 33 8.14 0.32 40.71
C ARG A 33 7.80 1.73 40.26
N PRO A 34 8.00 2.08 38.97
CA PRO A 34 7.50 3.35 38.44
C PRO A 34 5.97 3.35 38.41
N VAL A 35 5.37 4.51 38.70
CA VAL A 35 3.91 4.73 38.64
C VAL A 35 3.57 5.50 37.38
N GLN A 36 2.78 4.88 36.50
CA GLN A 36 2.27 5.48 35.27
C GLN A 36 0.81 5.92 35.47
N TYR A 37 0.50 7.19 35.18
CA TYR A 37 -0.87 7.70 35.23
C TYR A 37 -1.08 8.85 34.24
N GLU A 38 -1.93 8.62 33.24
CA GLU A 38 -2.19 9.56 32.12
C GLU A 38 -2.61 10.95 32.61
N GLY A 39 -3.60 11.01 33.51
CA GLY A 39 -4.10 12.26 34.10
C GLY A 39 -3.05 13.04 34.90
N GLY A 40 -1.86 12.46 35.09
CA GLY A 40 -0.68 13.15 35.60
C GLY A 40 -0.05 14.13 34.61
N GLY A 41 -0.59 14.28 33.40
CA GLY A 41 -0.23 15.33 32.47
C GLY A 41 0.97 14.98 31.61
N GLY A 42 0.72 14.72 30.33
CA GLY A 42 1.70 14.99 29.27
C GLY A 42 1.92 16.49 29.07
N LEU A 43 0.91 17.33 29.32
CA LEU A 43 0.96 18.80 29.19
C LEU A 43 0.02 19.54 30.17
N ALA A 44 -0.64 18.84 31.10
CA ALA A 44 -1.61 19.41 32.03
C ALA A 44 -0.92 19.88 33.32
N GLU A 45 -1.09 21.16 33.65
CA GLU A 45 -0.54 21.90 34.80
C GLU A 45 0.92 22.38 34.66
N GLY A 46 1.08 23.55 34.02
CA GLY A 46 2.06 24.56 34.42
C GLY A 46 3.48 24.07 34.70
N GLY A 47 4.19 23.60 33.67
CA GLY A 47 5.66 23.63 33.61
C GLY A 47 6.43 23.01 34.77
N GLY A 48 5.87 22.01 35.46
CA GLY A 48 6.50 21.33 36.58
C GLY A 48 6.31 19.80 36.53
N VAL A 49 7.25 19.07 37.14
CA VAL A 49 7.19 17.61 37.30
C VAL A 49 5.91 17.22 38.03
N SER A 50 5.07 16.42 37.39
CA SER A 50 3.80 15.98 37.98
C SER A 50 4.01 15.12 39.21
N ARG A 51 3.19 15.37 40.24
CA ARG A 51 3.16 14.57 41.47
C ARG A 51 2.41 13.25 41.32
N LEU A 52 1.78 13.01 40.17
CA LEU A 52 0.90 11.88 39.92
C LEU A 52 1.57 10.74 39.15
N THR A 53 2.71 10.96 38.52
CA THR A 53 3.35 9.93 37.70
C THR A 53 4.87 10.09 37.59
N ASP A 54 5.57 8.95 37.57
CA ASP A 54 7.01 8.86 37.33
C ASP A 54 7.37 8.81 35.84
N VAL A 55 6.37 8.59 34.98
CA VAL A 55 6.51 8.38 33.54
C VAL A 55 5.57 9.35 32.83
N VAL A 56 6.06 10.09 31.83
CA VAL A 56 5.19 10.89 30.97
C VAL A 56 4.46 9.93 30.03
N CYS A 57 3.16 9.76 30.25
CA CYS A 57 2.38 8.73 29.56
C CYS A 57 1.08 9.26 28.96
N PRO A 58 1.17 10.09 27.91
CA PRO A 58 -0.02 10.56 27.22
C PRO A 58 -0.69 9.42 26.43
N MET A 59 -1.94 9.66 26.08
CA MET A 59 -2.68 8.90 25.08
C MET A 59 -2.63 9.65 23.74
N TYR A 60 -2.36 8.94 22.64
CA TYR A 60 -2.49 9.44 21.25
C TYR A 60 -1.70 10.71 20.91
N ALA A 61 -0.64 11.01 21.66
CA ALA A 61 0.28 12.09 21.32
C ALA A 61 0.94 11.79 19.97
N SER A 62 0.91 12.72 19.01
CA SER A 62 1.56 12.51 17.69
C SER A 62 3.06 12.22 17.83
N PRO A 63 3.75 11.72 16.80
CA PRO A 63 5.20 11.55 16.83
C PRO A 63 5.94 12.85 17.21
N GLU A 64 5.51 13.99 16.69
CA GLU A 64 6.10 15.31 16.98
C GLU A 64 5.91 15.70 18.45
N ILE A 65 4.71 15.48 19.00
CA ILE A 65 4.45 15.73 20.43
C ILE A 65 5.28 14.78 21.29
N THR A 66 5.34 13.50 20.92
CA THR A 66 6.15 12.47 21.62
C THR A 66 7.62 12.88 21.67
N LYS A 67 8.19 13.30 20.54
CA LYS A 67 9.55 13.83 20.45
C LYS A 67 9.76 15.04 21.35
N ARG A 68 8.81 15.98 21.36
CA ARG A 68 8.85 17.17 22.21
C ARG A 68 8.86 16.80 23.70
N LEU A 69 7.96 15.92 24.14
CA LEU A 69 7.89 15.45 25.53
C LEU A 69 9.18 14.75 25.97
N ALA A 70 9.79 13.97 25.06
CA ALA A 70 11.05 13.28 25.27
C ALA A 70 12.28 14.22 25.28
N SER A 71 12.09 15.49 24.88
CA SER A 71 13.13 16.52 24.90
C SER A 71 12.98 17.51 26.06
N GLU A 72 11.75 17.79 26.51
CA GLU A 72 11.46 18.89 27.46
C GLU A 72 11.32 18.46 28.93
N ASP A 73 10.74 17.28 29.23
CA ASP A 73 10.60 16.78 30.61
C ASP A 73 11.93 16.10 31.09
N GLY A 74 12.05 15.61 32.32
CA GLY A 74 13.21 14.79 32.75
C GLY A 74 12.91 13.29 32.84
N ARG A 75 11.63 12.91 32.88
CA ARG A 75 11.12 11.55 33.10
C ARG A 75 11.07 10.74 31.81
N PRO A 76 11.07 9.41 31.82
CA PRO A 76 10.83 8.65 30.58
C PRO A 76 9.43 8.94 30.01
N VAL A 77 9.30 8.84 28.69
CA VAL A 77 8.04 8.94 27.95
C VAL A 77 7.64 7.56 27.47
N ILE A 78 6.49 7.07 27.93
CA ILE A 78 5.89 5.79 27.51
C ILE A 78 4.41 6.04 27.25
N LEU A 79 4.01 6.05 25.98
CA LEU A 79 2.63 6.33 25.60
C LEU A 79 1.73 5.21 26.16
N CYS A 80 0.78 5.53 27.04
CA CYS A 80 -0.10 4.48 27.58
C CYS A 80 -1.07 3.96 26.51
N GLU A 81 -1.36 4.77 25.49
CA GLU A 81 -2.12 4.40 24.29
C GLU A 81 -1.55 5.19 23.11
N PHE A 82 -1.31 4.55 21.97
CA PHE A 82 -0.96 5.20 20.71
C PHE A 82 -1.32 4.31 19.52
N ALA A 83 -1.25 4.85 18.29
CA ALA A 83 -1.50 4.11 17.06
C ALA A 83 -2.83 3.33 17.10
N HIS A 84 -3.94 4.06 17.21
CA HIS A 84 -5.29 3.50 17.35
C HIS A 84 -5.63 2.58 16.17
N ALA A 85 -5.81 1.27 16.41
CA ALA A 85 -5.87 0.22 15.39
C ALA A 85 -7.29 -0.09 14.87
N MET A 86 -8.23 0.85 15.01
CA MET A 86 -9.62 0.71 14.58
C MET A 86 -9.79 0.46 13.08
N GLY A 87 -10.19 -0.76 12.72
CA GLY A 87 -10.34 -1.19 11.35
C GLY A 87 -9.03 -1.10 10.55
N ASN A 88 -9.08 -0.49 9.37
CA ASN A 88 -7.92 -0.34 8.50
C ASN A 88 -7.15 0.92 8.89
N SER A 89 -6.25 0.77 9.87
CA SER A 89 -5.56 1.87 10.56
C SER A 89 -4.07 1.59 10.74
N THR A 90 -3.43 2.15 11.77
CA THR A 90 -2.02 1.96 12.14
C THR A 90 -1.04 2.52 11.11
N GLY A 91 -1.49 3.46 10.28
CA GLY A 91 -0.66 4.28 9.42
C GLY A 91 0.22 5.24 10.24
N GLY A 92 1.48 5.39 9.84
CA GLY A 92 2.45 6.27 10.50
C GLY A 92 3.18 5.64 11.69
N LEU A 93 2.91 4.37 12.05
CA LEU A 93 3.53 3.68 13.19
C LEU A 93 5.07 3.74 13.16
N HIS A 94 5.67 3.65 11.97
CA HIS A 94 7.12 3.72 11.77
C HIS A 94 7.75 5.03 12.31
N LYS A 95 7.00 6.14 12.36
CA LYS A 95 7.48 7.43 12.88
C LYS A 95 7.67 7.38 14.40
N TYR A 96 6.72 6.78 15.12
CA TYR A 96 6.86 6.54 16.56
C TYR A 96 8.04 5.63 16.85
N VAL A 97 8.14 4.51 16.13
CA VAL A 97 9.21 3.53 16.34
C VAL A 97 10.58 4.14 16.01
N ALA A 98 10.67 5.03 15.02
CA ALA A 98 11.89 5.79 14.75
C ALA A 98 12.33 6.66 15.94
N HIS A 99 11.39 7.25 16.68
CA HIS A 99 11.70 7.97 17.93
C HIS A 99 12.11 7.00 19.04
N PHE A 100 11.40 5.88 19.21
CA PHE A 100 11.71 4.89 20.24
C PHE A 100 13.08 4.22 20.06
N ARG A 101 13.57 4.16 18.82
CA ARG A 101 14.86 3.57 18.46
C ARG A 101 15.97 4.60 18.24
N SER A 102 15.70 5.89 18.46
CA SER A 102 16.68 6.95 18.27
C SER A 102 17.60 7.08 19.48
N GLU A 103 18.91 7.09 19.25
CA GLU A 103 19.91 7.37 20.30
C GLU A 103 19.84 8.84 20.78
N ASP A 104 19.28 9.74 19.98
CA ASP A 104 19.08 11.15 20.34
C ASP A 104 17.86 11.37 21.25
N LEU A 105 16.96 10.38 21.33
CA LEU A 105 15.74 10.43 22.14
C LEU A 105 15.67 9.27 23.15
N PRO A 106 16.67 9.08 24.02
CA PRO A 106 16.75 7.92 24.93
C PRO A 106 15.60 7.84 25.94
N ARG A 107 14.86 8.94 26.12
CA ARG A 107 13.69 9.01 26.98
C ARG A 107 12.39 8.58 26.29
N ALA A 108 12.35 8.49 24.97
CA ALA A 108 11.19 7.94 24.26
C ALA A 108 11.28 6.40 24.32
N GLN A 109 10.63 5.78 25.30
CA GLN A 109 10.83 4.36 25.62
C GLN A 109 9.71 3.43 25.12
N GLY A 110 8.92 3.89 24.14
CA GLY A 110 7.86 3.09 23.54
C GLY A 110 6.46 3.50 23.97
N GLY A 111 5.53 2.57 23.86
CA GLY A 111 4.14 2.74 24.25
C GLY A 111 3.32 1.47 24.01
N PHE A 112 2.02 1.56 24.26
CA PHE A 112 1.07 0.46 24.09
C PHE A 112 0.10 0.78 22.95
N ILE A 113 0.08 -0.07 21.93
CA ILE A 113 -0.87 0.08 20.81
C ILE A 113 -2.28 -0.15 21.33
N TRP A 114 -3.23 0.70 20.93
CA TRP A 114 -4.64 0.54 21.26
C TRP A 114 -5.42 -0.05 20.08
N ASP A 115 -5.94 -1.28 20.15
CA ASP A 115 -5.73 -2.28 21.18
C ASP A 115 -5.52 -3.69 20.60
N TRP A 116 -5.64 -4.72 21.44
CA TRP A 116 -5.27 -6.08 21.06
C TRP A 116 -6.32 -6.76 20.17
N VAL A 117 -7.60 -6.68 20.52
CA VAL A 117 -8.67 -7.49 19.91
C VAL A 117 -9.96 -6.69 19.78
N ASP A 118 -10.60 -6.81 18.63
CA ASP A 118 -11.91 -6.21 18.39
C ASP A 118 -12.93 -6.75 19.40
N GLN A 119 -13.74 -5.88 19.99
CA GLN A 119 -14.80 -6.29 20.93
C GLN A 119 -16.12 -6.52 20.20
N GLY A 120 -16.07 -7.28 19.10
CA GLY A 120 -17.22 -7.71 18.33
C GLY A 120 -17.84 -8.98 18.92
N LEU A 121 -19.17 -9.02 18.99
CA LEU A 121 -19.91 -10.17 19.51
C LEU A 121 -20.62 -10.89 18.38
N GLN A 122 -20.49 -12.22 18.32
CA GLN A 122 -21.10 -12.99 17.23
C GLN A 122 -22.63 -12.94 17.31
N LEU A 123 -23.25 -12.51 16.22
CA LEU A 123 -24.69 -12.50 16.00
C LEU A 123 -25.01 -13.31 14.74
N HIS A 124 -26.28 -13.67 14.60
CA HIS A 124 -26.78 -14.35 13.41
C HIS A 124 -27.85 -13.50 12.74
N ASP A 125 -27.74 -13.36 11.42
CA ASP A 125 -28.76 -12.70 10.63
C ASP A 125 -30.08 -13.47 10.72
N SER A 126 -31.14 -12.81 11.15
CA SER A 126 -32.45 -13.45 11.37
C SER A 126 -33.10 -14.02 10.09
N LYS A 127 -32.72 -13.52 8.91
CA LYS A 127 -33.26 -13.96 7.62
C LYS A 127 -32.41 -15.05 7.00
N THR A 128 -31.08 -14.95 7.14
CA THR A 128 -30.14 -15.79 6.38
C THR A 128 -29.43 -16.83 7.24
N GLY A 129 -29.46 -16.67 8.56
CA GLY A 129 -28.74 -17.51 9.52
C GLY A 129 -27.21 -17.28 9.53
N GLU A 130 -26.70 -16.43 8.66
CA GLU A 130 -25.27 -16.16 8.55
C GLU A 130 -24.73 -15.48 9.81
N ALA A 131 -23.60 -15.97 10.30
CA ALA A 131 -22.92 -15.36 11.43
C ALA A 131 -22.20 -14.08 11.00
N TYR A 132 -22.27 -13.04 11.81
CA TYR A 132 -21.53 -11.80 11.65
C TYR A 132 -21.10 -11.26 13.02
N TRP A 133 -20.17 -10.31 13.03
CA TRP A 133 -19.73 -9.66 14.26
C TRP A 133 -20.56 -8.39 14.49
N GLY A 134 -21.43 -8.42 15.49
CA GLY A 134 -22.19 -7.26 15.93
C GLY A 134 -21.39 -6.35 16.85
N TYR A 135 -21.76 -5.08 16.87
CA TYR A 135 -21.20 -4.02 17.73
C TYR A 135 -22.33 -3.15 18.31
N GLY A 136 -22.00 -2.00 18.91
CA GLY A 136 -22.99 -1.13 19.58
C GLY A 136 -24.19 -0.81 18.70
N GLY A 137 -25.40 -0.94 19.25
CA GLY A 137 -26.67 -0.74 18.56
C GLY A 137 -27.29 -2.02 17.96
N ASP A 138 -26.51 -3.07 17.70
CA ASP A 138 -27.05 -4.33 17.16
C ASP A 138 -27.81 -5.15 18.21
N PHE A 139 -27.71 -4.78 19.49
CA PHE A 139 -28.40 -5.42 20.61
C PHE A 139 -29.65 -4.67 21.05
N GLY A 140 -30.03 -3.60 20.33
CA GLY A 140 -31.13 -2.69 20.72
C GLY A 140 -30.75 -1.76 21.87
N ASP A 141 -29.47 -1.61 22.15
CA ASP A 141 -28.89 -0.73 23.16
C ASP A 141 -28.88 0.74 22.71
N GLU A 142 -29.44 1.62 23.55
CA GLU A 142 -29.44 3.07 23.36
C GLU A 142 -29.20 3.80 24.70
N PRO A 143 -28.25 4.76 24.79
CA PRO A 143 -27.30 5.16 23.74
C PRO A 143 -26.21 4.10 23.49
N ASN A 144 -25.59 4.15 22.31
CA ASN A 144 -24.43 3.33 21.94
C ASN A 144 -23.44 4.16 21.10
N ASP A 145 -22.18 3.70 21.02
CA ASP A 145 -21.10 4.34 20.26
C ASP A 145 -20.68 3.53 19.00
N SER A 146 -21.62 2.78 18.43
CA SER A 146 -21.44 2.01 17.19
C SER A 146 -20.13 1.20 17.13
N THR A 147 -19.22 1.52 16.21
CA THR A 147 -18.00 0.71 15.96
C THR A 147 -16.83 1.05 16.86
N PHE A 148 -16.98 2.01 17.78
CA PHE A 148 -15.87 2.46 18.64
C PHE A 148 -15.35 1.40 19.64
N CYS A 149 -15.98 0.22 19.70
CA CYS A 149 -15.46 -0.96 20.42
C CYS A 149 -14.60 -1.90 19.54
N ILE A 150 -14.43 -1.61 18.25
CA ILE A 150 -13.76 -2.45 17.25
C ILE A 150 -12.39 -1.84 16.91
N ASN A 151 -11.44 -1.95 17.84
CA ASN A 151 -10.15 -1.25 17.81
C ASN A 151 -8.91 -2.17 17.73
N GLY A 152 -9.12 -3.46 17.49
CA GLY A 152 -8.12 -4.48 17.67
C GLY A 152 -7.12 -4.57 16.53
N LEU A 153 -5.92 -5.03 16.88
CA LEU A 153 -4.99 -5.65 15.93
C LEU A 153 -5.43 -7.06 15.50
N HIS A 154 -6.39 -7.68 16.19
CA HIS A 154 -6.85 -9.03 15.92
C HIS A 154 -8.38 -9.08 15.86
N TRP A 155 -8.90 -9.96 15.00
CA TRP A 155 -10.30 -10.30 14.97
C TRP A 155 -10.72 -11.01 16.28
N PRO A 156 -12.03 -11.01 16.63
CA PRO A 156 -12.53 -11.69 17.83
C PRO A 156 -12.73 -13.20 17.64
N ASP A 157 -12.23 -13.77 16.53
CA ASP A 157 -12.33 -15.19 16.22
C ASP A 157 -11.55 -16.07 17.21
N ASP A 158 -11.79 -17.38 17.15
CA ASP A 158 -11.21 -18.30 18.13
C ASP A 158 -9.68 -18.33 18.09
N ASP A 159 -9.09 -18.20 16.91
CA ASP A 159 -7.65 -18.21 16.68
C ASP A 159 -6.98 -16.85 16.91
N ARG A 160 -7.76 -15.78 17.13
CA ARG A 160 -7.29 -14.39 17.22
C ARG A 160 -6.43 -14.07 16.02
N THR A 161 -6.99 -14.29 14.83
CA THR A 161 -6.32 -14.02 13.57
C THR A 161 -5.94 -12.54 13.54
N GLY A 162 -4.73 -12.22 13.08
CA GLY A 162 -4.21 -10.86 13.10
C GLY A 162 -4.62 -10.04 11.88
N HIS A 163 -5.14 -8.83 12.09
CA HIS A 163 -5.32 -7.84 11.04
C HIS A 163 -4.02 -7.63 10.24
N PRO A 164 -4.09 -7.18 8.98
CA PRO A 164 -2.89 -6.89 8.20
C PRO A 164 -1.91 -5.92 8.90
N ALA A 165 -2.42 -5.04 9.78
CA ALA A 165 -1.59 -4.16 10.61
C ALA A 165 -0.61 -4.90 11.53
N VAL A 166 -0.88 -6.16 11.92
CA VAL A 166 0.02 -6.98 12.74
C VAL A 166 1.36 -7.22 12.05
N GLU A 167 1.38 -7.35 10.73
CA GLU A 167 2.63 -7.54 9.97
C GLU A 167 3.51 -6.27 10.02
N GLU A 168 2.90 -5.08 9.99
CA GLU A 168 3.61 -3.81 10.21
C GLU A 168 4.20 -3.73 11.63
N VAL A 169 3.39 -4.09 12.64
CA VAL A 169 3.84 -4.10 14.05
C VAL A 169 5.00 -5.08 14.23
N LYS A 170 4.86 -6.31 13.73
CA LYS A 170 5.90 -7.35 13.79
C LYS A 170 7.19 -6.87 13.14
N PHE A 171 7.10 -6.26 11.96
CA PHE A 171 8.26 -5.71 11.28
C PHE A 171 8.92 -4.61 12.10
N LEU A 172 8.16 -3.60 12.54
CA LEU A 172 8.72 -2.43 13.21
C LEU A 172 9.30 -2.75 14.60
N PHE A 173 8.74 -3.73 15.32
CA PHE A 173 9.22 -4.14 16.64
C PHE A 173 10.20 -5.33 16.62
N ARG A 174 10.62 -5.77 15.44
CA ARG A 174 11.60 -6.86 15.27
C ARG A 174 12.86 -6.68 16.15
N PRO A 175 13.40 -7.74 16.77
CA PRO A 175 14.52 -7.64 17.71
C PRO A 175 15.89 -7.55 17.03
N VAL A 176 15.98 -7.79 15.73
CA VAL A 176 17.20 -7.63 14.93
C VAL A 176 16.84 -6.81 13.71
N SER A 177 17.70 -5.88 13.29
CA SER A 177 17.48 -5.14 12.04
C SER A 177 18.74 -5.09 11.17
N PHE A 178 18.53 -4.93 9.88
CA PHE A 178 19.55 -4.95 8.84
C PHE A 178 19.52 -3.65 8.06
N SER A 179 20.67 -3.03 7.86
CA SER A 179 20.78 -1.86 6.98
C SER A 179 22.02 -1.98 6.13
N ALA A 180 21.89 -1.79 4.83
CA ALA A 180 23.05 -1.79 3.95
C ALA A 180 23.70 -0.41 3.95
N THR A 181 25.02 -0.40 4.10
CA THR A 181 25.82 0.83 4.03
C THR A 181 26.29 0.99 2.59
N PRO A 182 25.93 2.07 1.87
CA PRO A 182 26.51 2.35 0.57
C PRO A 182 28.03 2.41 0.71
N MET A 183 28.78 1.77 -0.19
CA MET A 183 30.24 1.90 -0.23
C MET A 183 30.62 3.31 -0.71
N GLU A 184 30.57 4.30 0.17
CA GLU A 184 31.09 5.64 -0.14
C GLU A 184 32.62 5.64 -0.11
N GLY A 185 33.23 6.16 -1.18
CA GLY A 185 34.55 6.78 -1.14
C GLY A 185 35.76 5.87 -0.86
N LYS A 186 36.58 5.65 -1.91
CA LYS A 186 37.99 5.21 -1.83
C LYS A 186 38.31 3.85 -1.19
N SER A 187 37.35 3.08 -0.70
CA SER A 187 37.50 1.61 -0.55
C SER A 187 37.20 0.89 -1.88
N ARG A 188 37.80 1.39 -2.98
CA ARG A 188 37.88 0.72 -4.29
C ARG A 188 38.84 -0.48 -4.27
N ARG A 189 38.83 -1.23 -3.17
CA ARG A 189 39.53 -2.50 -3.02
C ARG A 189 38.48 -3.54 -2.66
N LEU A 190 37.59 -3.85 -3.62
CA LEU A 190 37.12 -5.21 -3.79
C LEU A 190 38.39 -6.03 -4.04
N CYS A 191 39.05 -6.51 -2.97
CA CYS A 191 40.30 -7.27 -3.03
C CYS A 191 41.47 -6.48 -3.70
N PRO A 192 42.41 -5.86 -2.95
CA PRO A 192 43.55 -5.19 -3.58
C PRO A 192 44.49 -6.11 -4.36
N ASP A 193 44.45 -7.40 -4.07
CA ASP A 193 45.25 -8.44 -4.67
C ASP A 193 44.38 -9.71 -4.66
N ASP A 194 44.71 -10.76 -5.40
CA ASP A 194 44.05 -12.08 -5.40
C ASP A 194 44.05 -12.80 -4.02
N THR A 195 44.08 -12.07 -2.92
CA THR A 195 44.36 -12.52 -1.56
C THR A 195 43.17 -12.53 -0.60
N CYS A 196 42.03 -11.91 -0.92
CA CYS A 196 40.78 -12.18 -0.17
C CYS A 196 40.31 -13.63 -0.39
N CYS A 197 40.71 -14.24 -1.51
CA CYS A 197 40.64 -15.68 -1.77
C CYS A 197 41.89 -16.46 -1.30
N ALA A 198 42.85 -15.83 -0.60
CA ALA A 198 44.09 -16.47 -0.12
C ALA A 198 44.18 -16.60 1.41
N GLN A 199 43.46 -15.79 2.18
CA GLN A 199 43.28 -16.04 3.62
C GLN A 199 42.26 -17.15 3.87
N ASP A 200 41.19 -17.18 3.08
CA ASP A 200 40.30 -18.32 2.95
C ASP A 200 40.77 -19.14 1.74
N LYS A 201 41.28 -20.37 1.93
CA LYS A 201 41.92 -21.18 0.87
C LYS A 201 40.95 -21.65 -0.23
N ASN A 202 39.72 -21.14 -0.25
CA ASN A 202 38.67 -21.48 -1.19
C ASN A 202 38.49 -20.36 -2.24
N PRO A 203 38.99 -20.54 -3.49
CA PRO A 203 38.89 -19.54 -4.55
C PRO A 203 37.46 -19.24 -5.01
N ASN A 204 36.47 -20.01 -4.55
CA ASN A 204 35.08 -19.84 -4.93
C ASN A 204 34.29 -18.94 -3.96
N ARG A 205 34.83 -18.51 -2.82
CA ARG A 205 34.15 -17.58 -1.90
C ARG A 205 34.32 -16.12 -2.33
N CYS A 206 33.21 -15.42 -2.52
CA CYS A 206 33.12 -14.03 -2.96
C CYS A 206 32.22 -13.20 -2.01
N TRP A 207 32.39 -11.88 -2.05
CA TRP A 207 31.71 -10.93 -1.15
C TRP A 207 30.73 -10.09 -1.98
N LEU A 208 29.46 -9.99 -1.55
CA LEU A 208 28.45 -9.18 -2.25
C LEU A 208 28.51 -7.72 -1.78
N THR A 209 28.33 -7.49 -0.48
CA THR A 209 28.37 -6.18 0.17
C THR A 209 28.52 -6.35 1.68
N TRP A 210 28.68 -5.24 2.41
CA TRP A 210 28.61 -5.20 3.87
C TRP A 210 27.19 -4.85 4.32
N ILE A 211 26.67 -5.60 5.30
CA ILE A 211 25.43 -5.30 5.98
C ILE A 211 25.73 -4.90 7.43
N THR A 212 25.09 -3.85 7.92
CA THR A 212 25.07 -3.57 9.36
C THR A 212 23.93 -4.34 9.99
N VAL A 213 24.27 -5.19 10.96
CA VAL A 213 23.32 -5.93 11.80
C VAL A 213 23.21 -5.21 13.13
N ARG A 214 21.99 -4.83 13.53
CA ARG A 214 21.70 -4.23 14.84
C ARG A 214 20.95 -5.22 15.71
N ASN A 215 21.48 -5.47 16.91
CA ASN A 215 20.83 -6.26 17.94
C ASN A 215 20.04 -5.35 18.90
N TRP A 216 18.71 -5.43 18.86
CA TRP A 216 17.82 -4.66 19.74
C TRP A 216 17.44 -5.39 21.03
N TYR A 217 17.89 -6.62 21.24
CA TYR A 217 17.71 -7.27 22.54
C TYR A 217 18.46 -6.52 23.63
N SER A 218 17.86 -6.47 24.83
CA SER A 218 18.51 -5.93 26.02
C SER A 218 19.40 -6.95 26.73
N PHE A 219 19.14 -8.25 26.56
CA PHE A 219 19.80 -9.32 27.35
C PHE A 219 20.25 -10.53 26.51
N THR A 220 20.02 -10.53 25.20
CA THR A 220 20.34 -11.66 24.32
C THR A 220 21.47 -11.28 23.36
N THR A 221 22.53 -12.07 23.36
CA THR A 221 23.64 -11.96 22.40
C THR A 221 23.31 -12.76 21.13
N LEU A 222 23.62 -12.21 19.95
CA LEU A 222 23.56 -12.97 18.69
C LEU A 222 24.89 -13.72 18.51
N ALA A 223 24.84 -15.05 18.42
CA ALA A 223 26.04 -15.90 18.35
C ALA A 223 25.78 -17.12 17.44
N PRO A 224 26.81 -17.62 16.71
CA PRO A 224 26.66 -18.79 15.84
C PRO A 224 26.17 -20.06 16.54
N ALA A 225 26.60 -20.29 17.79
CA ALA A 225 26.15 -21.41 18.63
C ALA A 225 24.90 -21.05 19.47
N GLY A 226 24.19 -19.98 19.11
CA GLY A 226 23.03 -19.47 19.85
C GLY A 226 21.70 -20.11 19.45
N SER A 227 20.62 -19.66 20.09
CA SER A 227 19.25 -20.14 19.84
C SER A 227 18.60 -19.53 18.58
N LEU A 228 19.35 -18.74 17.80
CA LEU A 228 18.88 -18.03 16.62
C LEU A 228 19.67 -18.48 15.40
N ARG A 229 18.98 -18.54 14.25
CA ARG A 229 19.59 -18.71 12.93
C ARG A 229 19.41 -17.41 12.15
N MET A 230 20.45 -16.96 11.46
CA MET A 230 20.43 -15.74 10.66
C MET A 230 20.77 -16.09 9.22
N GLN A 231 19.81 -15.96 8.31
CA GLN A 231 19.96 -16.33 6.91
C GLN A 231 19.74 -15.12 6.02
N TRP A 232 20.35 -15.13 4.85
CA TRP A 232 20.09 -14.14 3.80
C TRP A 232 19.87 -14.83 2.46
N ARG A 233 19.08 -14.20 1.60
CA ARG A 233 18.76 -14.67 0.26
C ARG A 233 18.71 -13.51 -0.72
N LEU A 234 19.50 -13.57 -1.78
CA LEU A 234 19.41 -12.64 -2.90
C LEU A 234 18.38 -13.17 -3.91
N ASP A 235 17.28 -12.47 -4.04
CA ASP A 235 16.18 -12.80 -4.93
C ASP A 235 16.08 -11.82 -6.10
N SER A 236 15.48 -12.32 -7.18
CA SER A 236 15.02 -11.53 -8.32
C SER A 236 13.58 -11.90 -8.65
N GLY A 237 12.93 -11.15 -9.57
CA GLY A 237 11.59 -11.50 -10.05
C GLY A 237 11.48 -12.90 -10.68
N ASP A 238 12.59 -13.51 -11.10
CA ASP A 238 12.64 -14.85 -11.72
C ASP A 238 12.95 -15.97 -10.71
N GLY A 239 13.27 -15.63 -9.46
CA GLY A 239 13.61 -16.59 -8.41
C GLY A 239 14.87 -16.21 -7.62
N THR A 240 15.27 -17.11 -6.72
CA THR A 240 16.45 -16.98 -5.87
C THR A 240 17.74 -17.16 -6.66
N LEU A 241 18.65 -16.19 -6.52
CA LEU A 241 19.95 -16.20 -7.16
C LEU A 241 21.00 -16.85 -6.26
N MET A 242 20.98 -16.51 -4.95
CA MET A 242 21.97 -16.94 -3.94
C MET A 242 21.34 -16.92 -2.56
N GLU A 243 21.88 -17.73 -1.65
CA GLU A 243 21.52 -17.71 -0.24
C GLU A 243 22.73 -18.09 0.62
N GLY A 244 22.67 -17.79 1.91
CA GLY A 244 23.73 -18.13 2.85
C GLY A 244 23.35 -17.93 4.31
N ASP A 245 24.21 -18.43 5.20
CA ASP A 245 24.13 -18.18 6.64
C ASP A 245 25.00 -16.96 6.99
N LEU A 246 24.41 -16.02 7.70
CA LEU A 246 25.08 -14.77 8.07
C LEU A 246 26.11 -14.99 9.18
N PHE A 247 25.98 -16.04 9.99
CA PHE A 247 26.98 -16.40 11.00
C PHE A 247 28.31 -16.84 10.40
N GLU A 248 28.33 -17.31 9.14
CA GLU A 248 29.60 -17.61 8.46
C GLU A 248 30.46 -16.36 8.22
N GLY A 249 29.84 -15.18 8.17
CA GLY A 249 30.53 -13.90 8.02
C GLY A 249 30.87 -13.22 9.36
N LEU A 250 30.51 -13.81 10.50
CA LEU A 250 30.70 -13.22 11.82
C LEU A 250 31.95 -13.77 12.50
N ASP A 251 32.96 -12.92 12.66
CA ASP A 251 34.18 -13.24 13.42
C ASP A 251 33.93 -13.28 14.94
N GLU A 252 32.97 -12.47 15.42
CA GLU A 252 32.62 -12.33 16.83
C GLU A 252 31.09 -12.30 17.04
N CYS A 253 30.63 -12.58 18.27
CA CYS A 253 29.23 -12.45 18.64
C CYS A 253 28.79 -10.98 18.69
N ILE A 254 27.50 -10.70 18.51
CA ILE A 254 26.92 -9.34 18.60
C ILE A 254 26.23 -9.17 19.96
N PRO A 255 26.80 -8.42 20.93
CA PRO A 255 26.20 -8.21 22.25
C PRO A 255 24.83 -7.53 22.19
N PRO A 256 24.06 -7.57 23.29
CA PRO A 256 22.80 -6.83 23.41
C PRO A 256 22.99 -5.32 23.13
N SER A 257 22.01 -4.70 22.48
CA SER A 257 21.99 -3.26 22.19
C SER A 257 23.21 -2.74 21.40
N SER A 258 23.82 -3.59 20.58
CA SER A 258 25.02 -3.27 19.79
C SER A 258 24.82 -3.54 18.30
N SER A 259 25.77 -3.10 17.48
CA SER A 259 25.77 -3.32 16.03
C SER A 259 27.08 -3.94 15.58
N ALA A 260 27.05 -4.74 14.52
CA ALA A 260 28.24 -5.24 13.84
C ALA A 260 28.09 -5.12 12.31
N GLN A 261 29.20 -4.92 11.61
CA GLN A 261 29.24 -5.05 10.15
C GLN A 261 29.60 -6.48 9.78
N VAL A 262 28.79 -7.08 8.90
CA VAL A 262 28.97 -8.46 8.45
C VAL A 262 29.06 -8.48 6.94
N PRO A 263 30.05 -9.16 6.34
CA PRO A 263 30.11 -9.34 4.90
C PRO A 263 29.09 -10.40 4.46
N LEU A 264 28.39 -10.14 3.38
CA LEU A 264 27.59 -11.16 2.70
C LEU A 264 28.52 -12.03 1.84
N ILE A 265 28.84 -13.21 2.33
CA ILE A 265 29.74 -14.18 1.68
C ILE A 265 28.89 -15.20 0.92
N PHE A 266 29.24 -15.44 -0.34
CA PHE A 266 28.62 -16.47 -1.17
C PHE A 266 29.66 -17.31 -1.92
N ASN A 267 29.25 -18.51 -2.33
CA ASN A 267 30.07 -19.38 -3.17
C ASN A 267 29.69 -19.17 -4.65
N ALA A 268 30.61 -18.64 -5.45
CA ALA A 268 30.40 -18.36 -6.87
C ALA A 268 30.05 -19.63 -7.68
N ALA A 269 30.45 -20.82 -7.21
CA ALA A 269 30.10 -22.09 -7.86
C ALA A 269 28.63 -22.50 -7.66
N GLU A 270 27.95 -21.95 -6.64
CA GLU A 270 26.56 -22.26 -6.28
C GLU A 270 25.56 -21.30 -6.93
N VAL A 271 26.05 -20.33 -7.72
CA VAL A 271 25.24 -19.34 -8.40
C VAL A 271 24.53 -19.94 -9.60
N ASP A 272 23.21 -19.74 -9.71
CA ASP A 272 22.47 -20.11 -10.91
C ASP A 272 22.87 -19.19 -12.08
N ASN A 273 23.82 -19.69 -12.88
CA ASN A 273 24.32 -19.03 -14.07
C ASN A 273 23.23 -18.71 -15.10
N GLY A 274 22.17 -19.52 -15.18
CA GLY A 274 21.05 -19.32 -16.10
C GLY A 274 20.12 -18.20 -15.64
N LEU A 275 19.80 -18.13 -14.34
CA LEU A 275 19.05 -17.02 -13.75
C LEU A 275 19.84 -15.71 -13.78
N LEU A 276 21.14 -15.74 -13.43
CA LEU A 276 21.99 -14.55 -13.49
C LEU A 276 22.06 -13.96 -14.90
N ARG A 277 22.20 -14.81 -15.93
CA ARG A 277 22.16 -14.38 -17.33
C ARG A 277 20.78 -13.84 -17.72
N ARG A 278 19.69 -14.40 -17.20
CA ARG A 278 18.32 -13.90 -17.41
C ARG A 278 18.11 -12.53 -16.77
N LEU A 279 18.60 -12.32 -15.54
CA LEU A 279 18.60 -11.01 -14.88
C LEU A 279 19.32 -9.98 -15.76
N VAL A 280 20.54 -10.28 -16.22
CA VAL A 280 21.30 -9.38 -17.11
C VAL A 280 20.59 -9.15 -18.44
N LYS A 281 19.96 -10.19 -19.01
CA LYS A 281 19.14 -10.05 -20.21
C LYS A 281 17.87 -9.22 -19.97
N SER A 282 17.30 -9.27 -18.77
CA SER A 282 16.17 -8.42 -18.36
C SER A 282 16.60 -6.95 -18.24
N LEU A 283 17.79 -6.69 -17.67
CA LEU A 283 18.43 -5.37 -17.70
C LEU A 283 18.61 -4.88 -19.14
N MET A 284 19.08 -5.75 -20.04
CA MET A 284 19.23 -5.45 -21.47
C MET A 284 17.90 -5.12 -22.15
N ALA A 285 16.85 -5.90 -21.90
CA ALA A 285 15.53 -5.69 -22.47
C ALA A 285 14.90 -4.37 -22.00
N GLY A 286 15.17 -3.94 -20.76
CA GLY A 286 14.78 -2.62 -20.24
C GLY A 286 15.54 -1.43 -20.86
N THR A 287 16.70 -1.69 -21.50
CA THR A 287 17.49 -0.68 -22.22
C THR A 287 17.20 -0.61 -23.72
N GLY A 288 16.35 -1.52 -24.23
CA GLY A 288 15.94 -1.57 -25.63
C GLY A 288 15.02 -0.41 -26.00
N ASP A 289 15.55 0.49 -26.83
CA ASP A 289 14.86 1.54 -27.59
C ASP A 289 14.27 2.73 -26.81
N ARG A 290 15.13 3.42 -26.05
CA ARG A 290 14.90 4.82 -25.64
C ARG A 290 16.00 5.72 -26.17
N THR A 291 16.02 5.93 -27.48
CA THR A 291 16.96 6.84 -28.18
C THR A 291 16.58 8.32 -28.11
N GLN A 292 15.62 8.73 -27.27
CA GLN A 292 15.40 10.16 -27.00
C GLN A 292 16.16 10.63 -25.75
N GLN A 293 17.09 11.54 -25.99
CA GLN A 293 17.95 12.19 -25.00
C GLN A 293 17.19 12.61 -23.74
N VAL A 294 17.51 11.96 -22.62
CA VAL A 294 17.07 12.35 -21.28
C VAL A 294 17.97 13.49 -20.79
N GLN A 295 17.59 14.73 -21.06
CA GLN A 295 18.03 15.87 -20.23
C GLN A 295 16.97 16.09 -19.15
N GLY A 296 17.21 15.58 -17.94
CA GLY A 296 16.37 15.83 -16.76
C GLY A 296 16.28 14.64 -15.79
N SER A 297 16.99 14.77 -14.66
CA SER A 297 17.15 13.88 -13.48
C SER A 297 17.97 12.58 -13.68
N PRO A 298 19.13 12.41 -13.00
CA PRO A 298 19.98 11.21 -13.04
C PRO A 298 19.40 9.95 -12.35
N ASP A 299 18.26 10.03 -11.65
CA ASP A 299 18.00 9.12 -10.51
C ASP A 299 16.86 8.11 -10.67
N ARG A 300 16.50 7.71 -11.90
CA ARG A 300 15.52 6.61 -12.05
C ARG A 300 16.17 5.25 -11.77
N MET A 301 15.95 4.72 -10.57
CA MET A 301 16.36 3.36 -10.17
C MET A 301 15.12 2.48 -10.02
N ALA A 302 15.11 1.33 -10.70
CA ALA A 302 14.11 0.28 -10.48
C ALA A 302 14.75 -0.82 -9.62
N PRO A 303 14.05 -1.38 -8.61
CA PRO A 303 14.55 -2.55 -7.90
C PRO A 303 14.57 -3.74 -8.87
N LEU A 304 15.75 -4.33 -9.03
CA LEU A 304 16.00 -5.42 -9.98
C LEU A 304 16.28 -6.75 -9.25
N ALA A 305 16.77 -6.62 -8.02
CA ALA A 305 16.99 -7.69 -7.07
C ALA A 305 16.80 -7.14 -5.65
N TRP A 306 16.67 -8.02 -4.68
CA TRP A 306 16.61 -7.64 -3.28
C TRP A 306 17.27 -8.72 -2.42
N VAL A 307 17.84 -8.32 -1.29
CA VAL A 307 18.36 -9.25 -0.29
C VAL A 307 17.32 -9.35 0.81
N ASP A 308 16.78 -10.56 0.99
CA ASP A 308 15.88 -10.93 2.08
C ASP A 308 16.73 -11.47 3.24
N PHE A 309 16.57 -10.91 4.43
CA PHE A 309 17.21 -11.34 5.66
C PHE A 309 16.16 -11.97 6.56
N GLN A 310 16.48 -13.12 7.13
CA GLN A 310 15.59 -13.86 8.03
C GLN A 310 16.33 -14.24 9.31
N VAL A 311 15.73 -13.91 10.47
CA VAL A 311 16.16 -14.43 11.78
C VAL A 311 15.07 -15.32 12.33
N SER A 312 15.41 -16.57 12.64
CA SER A 312 14.47 -17.56 13.15
C SER A 312 15.01 -18.27 14.40
N LEU A 313 14.10 -18.89 15.14
CA LEU A 313 14.47 -19.75 16.27
C LEU A 313 15.13 -21.04 15.75
N SER A 314 16.32 -21.37 16.26
CA SER A 314 16.98 -22.64 15.95
C SER A 314 16.30 -23.82 16.64
N GLU A 315 15.70 -23.58 17.81
CA GLU A 315 15.08 -24.58 18.68
C GLU A 315 13.71 -24.08 19.18
N PRO A 316 12.79 -24.97 19.59
CA PRO A 316 11.49 -24.54 20.10
C PRO A 316 11.61 -23.81 21.44
N THR A 317 10.71 -22.87 21.69
CA THR A 317 10.56 -22.14 22.95
C THR A 317 9.17 -22.37 23.54
N SER A 318 8.89 -21.82 24.73
CA SER A 318 7.57 -21.93 25.36
C SER A 318 6.44 -21.22 24.59
N TRP A 319 6.77 -20.32 23.66
CA TRP A 319 5.81 -19.47 22.96
C TRP A 319 5.83 -19.64 21.43
N ALA A 320 6.83 -20.32 20.87
CA ALA A 320 6.90 -20.58 19.43
C ALA A 320 7.74 -21.82 19.08
N PRO A 321 7.41 -22.52 17.98
CA PRO A 321 8.19 -23.66 17.50
C PRO A 321 9.56 -23.25 16.93
N ALA A 322 10.45 -24.23 16.77
CA ALA A 322 11.67 -24.06 15.98
C ALA A 322 11.32 -23.61 14.55
N GLY A 323 12.16 -22.76 13.97
CA GLY A 323 11.95 -22.15 12.66
C GLY A 323 11.03 -20.93 12.67
N HIS A 324 10.38 -20.58 13.79
CA HIS A 324 9.58 -19.36 13.89
C HIS A 324 10.41 -18.12 13.55
N VAL A 325 9.88 -17.29 12.64
CA VAL A 325 10.56 -16.10 12.12
C VAL A 325 10.31 -14.89 13.02
N LEU A 326 11.37 -14.46 13.71
CA LEU A 326 11.43 -13.29 14.58
C LEU A 326 11.65 -11.99 13.80
N THR A 327 12.43 -12.07 12.73
CA THR A 327 12.77 -10.94 11.88
C THR A 327 12.74 -11.40 10.44
N ARG A 328 12.07 -10.62 9.61
CA ARG A 328 12.30 -10.62 8.18
C ARG A 328 12.48 -9.18 7.74
N GLU A 329 13.50 -8.92 6.93
CA GLU A 329 13.80 -7.58 6.43
C GLU A 329 14.36 -7.66 5.02
N GLN A 330 14.08 -6.65 4.21
CA GLN A 330 14.57 -6.60 2.84
C GLN A 330 15.37 -5.33 2.59
N VAL A 331 16.44 -5.49 1.83
CA VAL A 331 17.18 -4.39 1.23
C VAL A 331 17.04 -4.48 -0.28
N LEU A 332 16.49 -3.43 -0.88
CA LEU A 332 16.31 -3.37 -2.33
C LEU A 332 17.64 -2.96 -3.00
N LEU A 333 17.96 -3.64 -4.09
CA LEU A 333 19.14 -3.36 -4.90
C LEU A 333 18.70 -2.77 -6.25
N GLY A 334 19.05 -1.50 -6.46
CA GLY A 334 18.84 -0.78 -7.72
C GLY A 334 20.12 -0.66 -8.53
N LEU A 335 19.99 -0.50 -9.85
CA LEU A 335 21.12 -0.15 -10.73
C LEU A 335 20.83 1.19 -11.42
N PRO A 336 21.75 2.18 -11.38
CA PRO A 336 21.63 3.37 -12.19
C PRO A 336 21.56 3.03 -13.68
N LEU A 337 20.71 3.71 -14.45
CA LEU A 337 20.49 3.43 -15.88
C LEU A 337 21.80 3.43 -16.70
N ALA A 338 22.73 4.34 -16.38
CA ALA A 338 24.04 4.40 -17.05
C ALA A 338 24.88 3.13 -16.82
N ARG A 339 24.81 2.54 -15.62
CA ARG A 339 25.48 1.27 -15.29
C ARG A 339 24.79 0.07 -15.92
N GLN A 340 23.45 0.09 -16.00
CA GLN A 340 22.71 -0.92 -16.75
C GLN A 340 23.18 -0.96 -18.21
N GLN A 341 23.32 0.21 -18.85
CA GLN A 341 23.80 0.33 -20.24
C GLN A 341 25.28 -0.07 -20.44
N GLU A 342 26.12 0.06 -19.41
CA GLU A 342 27.52 -0.38 -19.45
C GLU A 342 27.64 -1.90 -19.32
N LEU A 343 26.97 -2.49 -18.33
CA LEU A 343 26.88 -3.94 -18.13
C LEU A 343 26.29 -4.63 -19.36
N ALA A 344 25.26 -4.01 -19.92
CA ALA A 344 24.61 -4.39 -21.17
C ALA A 344 25.57 -4.54 -22.36
N ARG A 345 26.57 -3.66 -22.44
CA ARG A 345 27.56 -3.64 -23.53
C ARG A 345 28.77 -4.52 -23.24
N SER A 346 28.94 -4.98 -22.00
CA SER A 346 30.05 -5.85 -21.62
C SER A 346 29.79 -7.26 -22.14
N ALA A 347 30.59 -7.70 -23.12
CA ALA A 347 30.56 -9.06 -23.63
C ALA A 347 31.31 -9.99 -22.65
N VAL A 348 30.74 -10.21 -21.46
CA VAL A 348 31.36 -11.05 -20.44
C VAL A 348 30.85 -12.48 -20.57
N GLU A 349 31.71 -13.39 -21.01
CA GLU A 349 31.40 -14.82 -21.18
C GLU A 349 31.42 -15.61 -19.86
N ASP A 350 32.17 -15.12 -18.86
CA ASP A 350 32.34 -15.74 -17.55
C ASP A 350 31.32 -15.21 -16.52
N SER A 351 30.45 -16.09 -16.05
CA SER A 351 29.42 -15.77 -15.07
C SER A 351 29.96 -15.29 -13.72
N ALA A 352 31.15 -15.75 -13.29
CA ALA A 352 31.77 -15.29 -12.05
C ALA A 352 32.26 -13.84 -12.18
N MET A 353 32.76 -13.45 -13.36
CA MET A 353 33.16 -12.08 -13.65
C MET A 353 31.95 -11.14 -13.80
N LEU A 354 30.89 -11.61 -14.48
CA LEU A 354 29.62 -10.88 -14.63
C LEU A 354 28.98 -10.58 -13.27
N LEU A 355 28.99 -11.57 -12.38
CA LEU A 355 28.49 -11.41 -11.03
C LEU A 355 29.28 -10.36 -10.24
N ARG A 356 30.62 -10.40 -10.27
CA ARG A 356 31.46 -9.40 -9.59
C ARG A 356 31.17 -7.98 -10.10
N GLN A 357 30.94 -7.80 -11.41
CA GLN A 357 30.56 -6.50 -11.97
C GLN A 357 29.18 -6.04 -11.50
N LEU A 358 28.18 -6.93 -11.45
CA LEU A 358 26.84 -6.64 -10.91
C LEU A 358 26.90 -6.22 -9.44
N CYS A 359 27.58 -7.00 -8.59
CA CYS A 359 27.75 -6.72 -7.16
C CYS A 359 28.36 -5.33 -6.91
N SER A 360 29.35 -4.94 -7.72
CA SER A 360 30.01 -3.62 -7.61
C SER A 360 29.18 -2.43 -8.11
N ALA A 361 28.07 -2.69 -8.81
CA ALA A 361 27.26 -1.67 -9.47
C ALA A 361 25.94 -1.38 -8.74
N PHE A 362 25.47 -2.29 -7.87
CA PHE A 362 24.23 -2.10 -7.12
C PHE A 362 24.32 -0.92 -6.15
N VAL A 363 23.21 -0.18 -6.07
CA VAL A 363 22.98 0.84 -5.06
C VAL A 363 21.85 0.36 -4.16
N VAL A 364 22.07 0.51 -2.86
CA VAL A 364 21.07 0.24 -1.83
C VAL A 364 19.97 1.27 -1.96
N LEU A 365 18.74 0.79 -2.16
CA LEU A 365 17.55 1.63 -2.17
C LEU A 365 16.83 1.47 -0.83
N PRO A 366 16.72 2.54 -0.01
CA PRO A 366 15.75 2.53 1.06
C PRO A 366 14.35 2.43 0.45
N ILE A 367 13.49 1.60 1.03
CA ILE A 367 12.11 1.41 0.54
C ILE A 367 11.35 2.75 0.53
N GLU A 368 11.72 3.63 1.47
CA GLU A 368 11.27 5.02 1.62
C GLU A 368 11.56 5.90 0.41
N ALA A 369 12.70 5.67 -0.25
CA ALA A 369 13.05 6.42 -1.45
C ALA A 369 12.21 6.00 -2.66
N LEU A 370 11.55 4.84 -2.61
CA LEU A 370 10.56 4.42 -3.61
C LEU A 370 9.16 4.93 -3.25
N GLU A 371 8.83 5.05 -1.95
CA GLU A 371 7.56 5.61 -1.43
C GLU A 371 7.41 7.11 -1.75
N LEU A 372 8.48 7.90 -1.57
CA LEU A 372 8.46 9.37 -1.79
C LEU A 372 8.62 9.77 -3.27
N GLN A 373 8.97 8.81 -4.11
CA GLN A 373 8.84 8.99 -5.55
C GLN A 373 7.36 8.81 -5.86
N ASN A 374 6.60 9.90 -5.77
CA ASN A 374 5.43 10.13 -6.59
C ASN A 374 5.98 10.51 -7.97
N PRO A 375 6.30 9.56 -8.88
CA PRO A 375 6.76 9.95 -10.19
C PRO A 375 5.68 10.83 -10.79
N ILE A 376 6.09 11.96 -11.35
CA ILE A 376 5.34 12.51 -12.48
C ILE A 376 5.50 11.42 -13.54
N PRO A 377 4.47 10.61 -13.85
CA PRO A 377 4.58 9.74 -14.99
C PRO A 377 4.82 10.68 -16.16
N ARG A 378 5.95 10.48 -16.85
CA ARG A 378 6.09 11.12 -18.14
C ARG A 378 4.96 10.53 -18.99
N PRO A 379 4.21 11.35 -19.73
CA PRO A 379 3.30 10.81 -20.74
C PRO A 379 4.08 9.75 -21.54
N LEU A 380 3.41 8.65 -21.94
CA LEU A 380 4.00 7.75 -22.91
C LEU A 380 4.51 8.64 -24.05
N ALA A 381 5.77 8.48 -24.45
CA ALA A 381 6.39 9.36 -25.44
C ALA A 381 5.41 9.55 -26.59
N GLU A 382 5.05 10.79 -26.94
CA GLU A 382 4.21 11.03 -28.10
C GLU A 382 4.85 10.26 -29.26
N PRO A 383 4.19 9.25 -29.84
CA PRO A 383 4.66 8.65 -31.07
C PRO A 383 4.88 9.81 -32.02
N GLN A 384 6.06 9.89 -32.65
CA GLN A 384 6.31 10.88 -33.68
C GLN A 384 5.27 10.63 -34.78
N SER A 385 4.15 11.32 -34.70
CA SER A 385 3.03 11.17 -35.61
C SER A 385 3.42 11.87 -36.89
N SER A 386 3.89 11.11 -37.87
CA SER A 386 3.69 11.51 -39.25
C SER A 386 2.20 11.28 -39.53
N PRO A 387 1.42 12.28 -39.98
CA PRO A 387 0.07 12.03 -40.46
C PRO A 387 0.16 10.98 -41.55
N ALA A 388 -0.41 9.79 -41.31
CA ALA A 388 -0.54 8.80 -42.36
C ALA A 388 -1.43 9.44 -43.44
N ASP A 389 -0.92 9.50 -44.67
CA ASP A 389 -1.68 9.88 -45.84
C ASP A 389 -3.02 9.12 -45.85
N GLU A 390 -4.07 9.90 -46.10
CA GLU A 390 -5.46 9.54 -46.36
C GLU A 390 -5.84 8.05 -46.31
N ALA A 391 -6.61 7.70 -45.27
CA ALA A 391 -7.81 6.85 -45.33
C ALA A 391 -7.84 5.66 -46.33
N GLN A 392 -6.75 4.88 -46.44
CA GLN A 392 -6.79 3.57 -47.08
C GLN A 392 -6.28 2.49 -46.12
N GLY A 393 -7.23 1.69 -45.60
CA GLY A 393 -6.96 0.40 -44.96
C GLY A 393 -6.65 0.41 -43.47
N LEU A 394 -7.44 1.10 -42.63
CA LEU A 394 -7.42 0.90 -41.18
C LEU A 394 -7.73 -0.58 -40.85
N TRP A 395 -6.90 -1.24 -40.02
CA TRP A 395 -7.17 -2.60 -39.51
C TRP A 395 -8.44 -2.68 -38.63
N MET A 396 -8.97 -1.54 -38.23
CA MET A 396 -10.06 -1.37 -37.27
C MET A 396 -11.05 -0.32 -37.75
N THR A 397 -12.35 -0.62 -37.66
CA THR A 397 -13.41 0.37 -37.91
C THR A 397 -13.67 1.19 -36.67
N VAL A 398 -14.06 2.45 -36.90
CA VAL A 398 -14.47 3.40 -35.87
C VAL A 398 -15.92 3.78 -36.14
N GLU A 399 -16.80 3.54 -35.16
CA GLU A 399 -18.21 3.94 -35.22
C GLU A 399 -18.52 4.84 -34.02
N ASP A 400 -18.94 6.07 -34.28
CA ASP A 400 -19.41 7.01 -33.25
C ASP A 400 -20.93 6.89 -33.10
N ARG A 401 -21.39 6.46 -31.92
CA ARG A 401 -22.81 6.31 -31.57
C ARG A 401 -23.31 7.43 -30.64
N GLY A 402 -22.63 8.58 -30.63
CA GLY A 402 -22.95 9.73 -29.80
C GLY A 402 -22.34 9.63 -28.40
N ASP A 403 -22.85 8.73 -27.58
CA ASP A 403 -22.36 8.53 -26.19
C ASP A 403 -21.21 7.51 -26.09
N VAL A 404 -20.95 6.76 -27.16
CA VAL A 404 -19.98 5.66 -27.19
C VAL A 404 -19.26 5.63 -28.53
N ILE A 405 -17.93 5.51 -28.48
CA ILE A 405 -17.07 5.19 -29.62
C ILE A 405 -16.84 3.68 -29.62
N VAL A 406 -17.22 3.03 -30.72
CA VAL A 406 -17.05 1.59 -30.93
C VAL A 406 -15.87 1.38 -31.88
N LEU A 407 -14.86 0.67 -31.40
CA LEU A 407 -13.70 0.26 -32.17
C LEU A 407 -13.81 -1.24 -32.45
N SER A 408 -13.82 -1.66 -33.73
CA SER A 408 -13.94 -3.08 -34.12
C SER A 408 -12.83 -3.50 -35.10
N GLY A 409 -11.90 -4.33 -34.65
CA GLY A 409 -10.72 -4.78 -35.41
C GLY A 409 -10.78 -6.25 -35.82
N GLN A 410 -10.18 -6.58 -36.96
CA GLN A 410 -10.01 -7.96 -37.45
C GLN A 410 -8.68 -8.59 -37.01
N ASP A 411 -8.62 -9.92 -37.08
CA ASP A 411 -7.40 -10.71 -36.86
C ASP A 411 -6.47 -10.58 -38.07
N PRO A 412 -5.13 -10.44 -37.92
CA PRO A 412 -4.21 -10.19 -39.03
C PRO A 412 -4.20 -11.27 -40.14
N GLY A 413 -4.78 -12.45 -39.88
CA GLY A 413 -4.81 -13.60 -40.80
C GLY A 413 -6.02 -13.70 -41.73
N ARG A 414 -7.05 -12.85 -41.59
CA ARG A 414 -8.23 -12.86 -42.49
C ARG A 414 -8.24 -11.60 -43.37
N ALA A 415 -7.94 -11.77 -44.65
CA ALA A 415 -8.11 -10.70 -45.64
C ALA A 415 -9.59 -10.54 -46.00
N GLY A 416 -10.22 -9.43 -45.62
CA GLY A 416 -11.60 -9.10 -45.99
C GLY A 416 -12.15 -7.89 -45.23
N THR A 417 -13.27 -7.33 -45.71
CA THR A 417 -13.98 -6.21 -45.09
C THR A 417 -14.36 -6.54 -43.62
N PRO A 418 -14.15 -5.64 -42.65
CA PRO A 418 -14.55 -5.82 -41.25
C PRO A 418 -16.01 -6.29 -41.12
N PRO A 419 -16.32 -7.41 -40.42
CA PRO A 419 -17.70 -7.79 -40.17
C PRO A 419 -18.38 -6.78 -39.24
N ASN A 420 -19.69 -6.60 -39.40
CA ASN A 420 -20.49 -5.77 -38.52
C ASN A 420 -20.54 -6.37 -37.10
N GLY A 421 -19.90 -5.71 -36.14
CA GLY A 421 -20.25 -5.67 -34.72
C GLY A 421 -19.96 -6.90 -33.85
N ALA A 422 -20.36 -8.11 -34.25
CA ALA A 422 -20.33 -9.30 -33.37
C ALA A 422 -19.17 -10.27 -33.65
N ASP A 423 -18.69 -10.35 -34.89
CA ASP A 423 -17.61 -11.27 -35.31
C ASP A 423 -16.21 -10.62 -35.30
N ALA A 424 -16.06 -9.45 -34.65
CA ALA A 424 -14.78 -8.75 -34.57
C ALA A 424 -13.79 -9.49 -33.65
N ALA A 425 -12.55 -9.65 -34.10
CA ALA A 425 -11.50 -10.27 -33.30
C ALA A 425 -11.10 -9.38 -32.11
N THR A 426 -11.22 -8.06 -32.23
CA THR A 426 -11.10 -7.14 -31.08
C THR A 426 -12.23 -6.15 -31.14
N ARG A 427 -12.92 -5.91 -30.03
CA ARG A 427 -13.92 -4.85 -29.91
C ARG A 427 -13.72 -4.09 -28.61
N VAL A 428 -13.65 -2.77 -28.69
CA VAL A 428 -13.51 -1.88 -27.52
C VAL A 428 -14.57 -0.79 -27.59
N LEU A 429 -15.32 -0.62 -26.51
CA LEU A 429 -16.31 0.45 -26.33
C LEU A 429 -15.73 1.49 -25.39
N ILE A 430 -15.67 2.72 -25.86
CA ILE A 430 -15.11 3.85 -25.12
C ILE A 430 -16.21 4.89 -24.95
N SER A 431 -16.49 5.31 -23.72
CA SER A 431 -17.39 6.42 -23.42
C SER A 431 -16.87 7.69 -24.11
N SER A 432 -17.69 8.32 -24.95
CA SER A 432 -17.34 9.61 -25.55
C SER A 432 -17.32 10.73 -24.49
N ARG A 433 -17.91 10.51 -23.31
CA ARG A 433 -18.06 11.52 -22.26
C ARG A 433 -16.78 11.82 -21.50
N ASP A 434 -15.95 10.80 -21.27
CA ASP A 434 -14.71 10.89 -20.49
C ASP A 434 -13.60 9.93 -20.94
N GLY A 435 -13.84 9.08 -21.95
CA GLY A 435 -12.88 8.06 -22.36
C GLY A 435 -12.91 6.80 -21.51
N SER A 436 -13.93 6.60 -20.65
CA SER A 436 -14.08 5.36 -19.87
C SER A 436 -14.15 4.12 -20.76
N LEU A 437 -13.41 3.06 -20.42
CA LEU A 437 -13.55 1.74 -21.03
C LEU A 437 -14.85 1.09 -20.55
N LEU A 438 -15.81 0.92 -21.46
CA LEU A 438 -17.13 0.36 -21.14
C LEU A 438 -17.20 -1.14 -21.42
N GLU A 439 -16.53 -1.61 -22.48
CA GLU A 439 -16.53 -3.01 -22.87
C GLU A 439 -15.24 -3.29 -23.65
N TRP A 440 -14.63 -4.45 -23.43
CA TRP A 440 -13.47 -4.89 -24.20
C TRP A 440 -13.56 -6.40 -24.43
N THR A 441 -13.65 -6.79 -25.70
CA THR A 441 -13.56 -8.19 -26.12
C THR A 441 -12.36 -8.39 -27.04
N HIS A 442 -11.72 -9.55 -26.92
CA HIS A 442 -10.61 -9.95 -27.75
C HIS A 442 -10.69 -11.47 -28.03
N GLN A 443 -10.58 -11.86 -29.29
CA GLN A 443 -10.66 -13.22 -29.81
C GLN A 443 -11.87 -14.01 -29.25
N GLY A 444 -13.05 -13.38 -29.27
CA GLY A 444 -14.30 -13.98 -28.76
C GLY A 444 -14.41 -14.05 -27.24
N ARG A 445 -13.48 -13.46 -26.48
CA ARG A 445 -13.47 -13.45 -25.01
C ARG A 445 -13.79 -12.06 -24.48
N THR A 446 -14.60 -11.99 -23.42
CA THR A 446 -14.88 -10.74 -22.70
C THR A 446 -13.81 -10.47 -21.66
N ILE A 447 -13.05 -9.40 -21.87
CA ILE A 447 -11.99 -8.96 -20.96
C ILE A 447 -12.56 -7.99 -19.93
N LEU A 448 -13.25 -6.94 -20.40
CA LEU A 448 -13.96 -5.96 -19.58
C LEU A 448 -15.44 -5.98 -19.96
N ALA A 449 -16.31 -6.03 -18.96
CA ALA A 449 -17.76 -6.09 -19.17
C ALA A 449 -18.42 -4.77 -18.78
N ALA A 450 -19.45 -4.40 -19.55
CA ALA A 450 -20.27 -3.25 -19.22
C ALA A 450 -20.97 -3.47 -17.86
N ASP A 451 -20.92 -2.45 -17.01
CA ASP A 451 -21.79 -2.39 -15.83
C ASP A 451 -23.22 -2.09 -16.30
N ARG A 452 -24.05 -3.14 -16.37
CA ARG A 452 -25.48 -3.03 -16.70
C ARG A 452 -26.37 -2.83 -15.47
N SER A 453 -25.78 -2.84 -14.27
CA SER A 453 -26.53 -2.81 -13.00
C SER A 453 -26.77 -1.39 -12.49
N SER A 454 -25.96 -0.41 -12.91
CA SER A 454 -26.12 0.99 -12.48
C SER A 454 -26.97 1.79 -13.48
N ALA A 455 -27.99 2.48 -12.96
CA ALA A 455 -28.83 3.40 -13.72
C ALA A 455 -28.11 4.71 -14.09
N ARG A 456 -26.82 4.86 -13.74
CA ARG A 456 -26.02 6.06 -13.96
C ARG A 456 -24.81 5.70 -14.84
N PRO A 457 -24.35 6.58 -15.73
CA PRO A 457 -23.10 6.39 -16.45
C PRO A 457 -21.97 6.37 -15.42
N THR A 458 -21.36 5.21 -15.21
CA THR A 458 -20.19 5.07 -14.32
C THR A 458 -18.96 5.53 -15.06
N THR A 459 -18.31 6.55 -14.51
CA THR A 459 -16.97 6.95 -14.95
C THR A 459 -15.96 5.96 -14.39
N MET A 460 -14.95 5.58 -15.18
CA MET A 460 -13.83 4.78 -14.67
C MET A 460 -12.92 5.59 -13.74
N HIS A 461 -13.00 6.93 -13.76
CA HIS A 461 -12.15 7.80 -12.95
C HIS A 461 -12.53 7.74 -11.47
N CYS A 462 -11.63 7.28 -10.61
CA CYS A 462 -11.88 7.14 -9.18
C CYS A 462 -11.03 8.12 -8.36
N LEU A 463 -11.69 9.01 -7.61
CA LEU A 463 -11.08 10.04 -6.76
C LEU A 463 -11.42 9.89 -5.26
N TRP A 464 -11.99 8.76 -4.87
CA TRP A 464 -12.48 8.48 -3.51
C TRP A 464 -12.31 6.99 -3.17
N ARG A 465 -12.41 6.64 -1.89
CA ARG A 465 -12.39 5.24 -1.41
C ARG A 465 -13.55 4.96 -0.46
N ALA A 466 -13.86 3.70 -0.23
CA ALA A 466 -14.80 3.30 0.81
C ALA A 466 -14.19 3.67 2.17
N SER A 467 -14.73 4.69 2.83
CA SER A 467 -14.08 5.32 3.98
C SER A 467 -13.66 4.31 5.05
N THR A 468 -12.40 4.37 5.50
CA THR A 468 -11.94 3.63 6.68
C THR A 468 -12.54 4.21 7.96
N CYS A 469 -12.35 3.56 9.10
CA CYS A 469 -12.75 4.13 10.40
C CYS A 469 -12.06 5.48 10.66
N ASN A 470 -10.77 5.62 10.33
CA ASN A 470 -10.03 6.89 10.40
C ASN A 470 -10.61 7.97 9.48
N ASP A 471 -11.03 7.61 8.27
CA ASP A 471 -11.65 8.56 7.34
C ASP A 471 -12.99 9.09 7.88
N ARG A 472 -13.76 8.24 8.58
CA ARG A 472 -15.07 8.57 9.14
C ARG A 472 -14.96 9.51 10.35
N GLY A 473 -13.98 9.27 11.23
CA GLY A 473 -13.81 10.03 12.47
C GLY A 473 -14.94 9.79 13.48
N GLY A 474 -14.73 10.22 14.73
CA GLY A 474 -15.66 10.01 15.84
C GLY A 474 -16.89 10.93 15.79
N LEU A 475 -16.74 12.11 15.19
CA LEU A 475 -17.83 13.09 15.03
C LEU A 475 -18.94 12.60 14.08
N PHE A 476 -18.64 11.73 13.11
CA PHE A 476 -19.66 11.23 12.17
C PHE A 476 -20.47 10.06 12.76
N GLU A 477 -19.89 9.27 13.66
CA GLU A 477 -20.65 8.24 14.40
C GLU A 477 -21.65 8.88 15.37
N LEU A 478 -21.23 9.93 16.09
CA LEU A 478 -22.12 10.78 16.90
C LEU A 478 -23.25 11.41 16.08
N ALA A 479 -22.97 11.91 14.88
CA ALA A 479 -23.99 12.49 14.00
C ALA A 479 -25.03 11.46 13.50
N ALA A 480 -24.65 10.19 13.35
CA ALA A 480 -25.54 9.10 12.96
C ALA A 480 -26.50 8.67 14.10
N MET A 481 -26.18 8.98 15.36
CA MET A 481 -27.06 8.77 16.52
C MET A 481 -28.28 9.70 16.54
N GLY A 482 -28.27 10.78 15.74
CA GLY A 482 -29.36 11.75 15.66
C GLY A 482 -30.48 11.29 14.71
N GLY A 483 -31.16 10.19 15.02
CA GLY A 483 -32.35 9.70 14.30
C GLY A 483 -33.59 10.59 14.46
N GLY A 484 -33.49 11.89 14.21
CA GLY A 484 -34.58 12.85 14.35
C GLY A 484 -34.45 14.02 13.37
N ARG A 485 -35.58 14.47 12.81
CA ARG A 485 -35.69 15.47 11.72
C ARG A 485 -35.20 16.90 12.05
N ASP A 486 -34.46 17.12 13.13
CA ASP A 486 -33.94 18.43 13.49
C ASP A 486 -32.41 18.46 13.46
N GLN A 487 -31.86 18.92 12.34
CA GLN A 487 -30.41 19.18 12.15
C GLN A 487 -29.87 20.34 13.03
N ALA A 488 -30.67 20.90 13.94
CA ALA A 488 -30.27 21.99 14.84
C ALA A 488 -29.31 21.55 15.96
N TRP A 489 -29.31 20.26 16.34
CA TRP A 489 -28.38 19.76 17.35
C TRP A 489 -26.96 19.62 16.79
N LEU A 490 -26.77 19.41 15.48
CA LEU A 490 -25.44 19.36 14.82
C LEU A 490 -24.69 20.69 14.94
N SER A 491 -25.39 21.83 14.83
CA SER A 491 -24.82 23.15 15.13
C SER A 491 -24.50 23.36 16.61
N THR A 492 -25.16 22.61 17.50
CA THR A 492 -24.95 22.69 18.95
C THR A 492 -23.84 21.75 19.41
N ALA A 493 -23.67 20.58 18.77
CA ALA A 493 -22.58 19.63 18.99
C ALA A 493 -21.24 20.16 18.46
N LEU A 494 -21.27 20.86 17.33
CA LEU A 494 -20.13 21.67 16.86
C LEU A 494 -19.86 22.90 17.74
N ALA A 495 -20.79 23.26 18.64
CA ALA A 495 -20.64 24.36 19.61
C ALA A 495 -20.51 23.85 21.07
N THR A 496 -20.40 22.53 21.29
CA THR A 496 -20.23 22.01 22.65
C THR A 496 -18.83 22.33 23.14
N PRO A 497 -18.68 22.87 24.36
CA PRO A 497 -17.38 23.07 24.99
C PRO A 497 -16.54 21.78 25.05
N PHE A 498 -17.14 20.59 24.92
CA PHE A 498 -16.47 19.29 24.96
C PHE A 498 -15.67 18.97 23.68
N VAL A 499 -16.22 19.28 22.51
CA VAL A 499 -15.55 19.10 21.20
C VAL A 499 -14.50 20.20 21.00
N ASP A 500 -14.84 21.44 21.36
CA ASP A 500 -13.86 22.52 21.44
C ASP A 500 -12.78 22.21 22.49
N PHE A 501 -13.11 21.59 23.63
CA PHE A 501 -12.09 21.18 24.61
C PHE A 501 -11.14 20.13 24.04
N PHE A 502 -11.63 19.04 23.44
CA PHE A 502 -10.74 18.01 22.87
C PHE A 502 -9.88 18.53 21.71
N LEU A 503 -10.45 19.27 20.76
CA LEU A 503 -9.72 19.82 19.62
C LEU A 503 -8.76 20.95 20.06
N HIS A 504 -9.15 21.79 21.01
CA HIS A 504 -8.33 22.91 21.51
C HIS A 504 -7.24 22.47 22.50
N TYR A 505 -7.41 21.34 23.19
CA TYR A 505 -6.43 20.82 24.16
C TYR A 505 -5.25 20.12 23.48
N PHE A 506 -5.47 19.47 22.33
CA PHE A 506 -4.43 18.67 21.66
C PHE A 506 -3.85 19.30 20.39
N ASP A 507 -4.50 20.28 19.74
CA ASP A 507 -3.95 20.86 18.51
C ASP A 507 -4.37 22.33 18.29
N ARG A 508 -3.69 23.25 18.98
CA ARG A 508 -3.89 24.70 18.83
C ARG A 508 -3.45 25.26 17.46
N GLU A 509 -2.75 24.50 16.64
CA GLU A 509 -2.09 25.02 15.44
C GLU A 509 -2.92 24.85 14.15
N ARG A 510 -4.01 24.09 14.19
CA ARG A 510 -4.79 23.73 12.99
C ARG A 510 -6.18 24.36 13.03
N GLY A 511 -6.37 25.42 12.24
CA GLY A 511 -7.61 26.19 12.17
C GLY A 511 -8.88 25.40 11.77
N PRO A 512 -10.07 26.03 11.81
CA PRO A 512 -11.39 25.37 11.85
C PRO A 512 -11.78 24.50 10.64
N ARG A 513 -11.07 24.55 9.51
CA ARG A 513 -11.30 23.63 8.37
C ARG A 513 -10.81 22.21 8.63
N ARG A 514 -9.86 22.01 9.56
CA ARG A 514 -9.24 20.70 9.84
C ARG A 514 -9.96 19.88 10.92
N ALA A 515 -11.11 20.35 11.42
CA ALA A 515 -11.92 19.64 12.41
C ALA A 515 -12.88 18.59 11.79
N SER A 516 -13.14 18.66 10.47
CA SER A 516 -14.06 17.74 9.78
C SER A 516 -13.35 16.49 9.27
N SER A 517 -14.00 15.33 9.36
CA SER A 517 -13.45 14.06 8.86
C SER A 517 -13.36 13.99 7.33
N PHE A 518 -12.43 13.19 6.80
CA PHE A 518 -12.25 13.05 5.35
C PHE A 518 -13.49 12.51 4.65
N ALA A 519 -14.16 11.51 5.23
CA ALA A 519 -15.40 10.96 4.70
C ALA A 519 -16.50 12.01 4.56
N PHE A 520 -16.65 12.90 5.56
CA PHE A 520 -17.58 14.01 5.49
C PHE A 520 -17.23 14.96 4.35
N LEU A 521 -15.96 15.35 4.22
CA LEU A 521 -15.48 16.26 3.18
C LEU A 521 -15.69 15.68 1.78
N TRP A 522 -15.37 14.39 1.55
CA TRP A 522 -15.60 13.72 0.27
C TRP A 522 -17.08 13.61 -0.09
N LYS A 523 -17.93 13.32 0.91
CA LYS A 523 -19.38 13.26 0.73
C LYS A 523 -19.95 14.64 0.39
N GLN A 524 -19.51 15.69 1.09
CA GLN A 524 -19.93 17.07 0.83
C GLN A 524 -19.47 17.56 -0.55
N ALA A 525 -18.26 17.17 -0.96
CA ALA A 525 -17.71 17.46 -2.29
C ALA A 525 -18.41 16.66 -3.41
N GLY A 526 -19.03 15.53 -3.07
CA GLY A 526 -19.75 14.67 -4.01
C GLY A 526 -18.83 13.79 -4.86
N LEU A 527 -17.64 13.43 -4.35
CA LEU A 527 -16.64 12.65 -5.10
C LEU A 527 -17.11 11.23 -5.44
N HIS A 528 -17.99 10.66 -4.62
CA HIS A 528 -18.60 9.34 -4.81
C HIS A 528 -19.62 9.27 -5.97
N ALA A 529 -20.00 10.41 -6.55
CA ALA A 529 -21.05 10.50 -7.55
C ALA A 529 -20.71 11.52 -8.65
N LEU A 530 -19.43 11.59 -9.04
CA LEU A 530 -18.99 12.44 -10.14
C LEU A 530 -19.59 11.95 -11.45
N ALA A 531 -20.04 12.90 -12.27
CA ALA A 531 -20.48 12.67 -13.63
C ALA A 531 -19.52 13.36 -14.60
N ALA A 532 -19.23 12.69 -15.71
CA ALA A 532 -18.43 13.26 -16.78
C ALA A 532 -19.28 14.09 -17.75
N GLN A 533 -18.71 15.20 -18.20
CA GLN A 533 -19.25 16.00 -19.31
C GLN A 533 -18.14 16.25 -20.33
N GLN A 534 -18.36 15.81 -21.57
CA GLN A 534 -17.41 15.96 -22.67
C GLN A 534 -17.20 17.44 -22.99
N GLU A 535 -15.94 17.84 -23.14
CA GLU A 535 -15.56 19.14 -23.69
C GLU A 535 -15.00 19.00 -25.11
N ARG A 536 -14.19 17.97 -25.36
CA ARG A 536 -13.61 17.67 -26.67
C ARG A 536 -13.44 16.17 -26.86
N LEU A 537 -13.65 15.72 -28.09
CA LEU A 537 -13.33 14.37 -28.54
C LEU A 537 -12.54 14.45 -29.85
N SER A 538 -11.52 13.61 -29.97
CA SER A 538 -10.86 13.35 -31.25
C SER A 538 -10.49 11.89 -31.36
N VAL A 539 -10.68 11.33 -32.55
CA VAL A 539 -10.25 9.98 -32.89
C VAL A 539 -9.29 10.06 -34.07
N SER A 540 -8.14 9.40 -33.96
CA SER A 540 -7.10 9.44 -35.00
C SER A 540 -6.39 8.10 -35.16
N PRO A 541 -6.03 7.68 -36.38
CA PRO A 541 -5.12 6.56 -36.59
C PRO A 541 -3.74 6.86 -35.99
N ILE A 542 -3.08 5.82 -35.48
CA ILE A 542 -1.68 5.88 -35.02
C ILE A 542 -0.90 4.67 -35.53
N SER A 543 0.42 4.81 -35.63
CA SER A 543 1.33 3.72 -35.96
C SER A 543 2.63 3.83 -35.18
N GLU A 544 3.21 2.70 -34.81
CA GLU A 544 4.50 2.60 -34.15
C GLU A 544 5.55 2.12 -35.15
N GLU A 545 6.65 2.87 -35.29
CA GLU A 545 7.81 2.43 -36.06
C GLU A 545 8.61 1.39 -35.26
N ARG A 546 9.02 0.29 -35.89
CA ARG A 546 9.90 -0.71 -35.28
C ARG A 546 11.34 -0.48 -35.73
N SER A 547 12.28 -0.75 -34.83
CA SER A 547 13.74 -0.72 -35.09
C SER A 547 14.15 -1.56 -36.29
N ASP A 548 13.39 -2.61 -36.61
CA ASP A 548 13.62 -3.49 -37.75
C ASP A 548 12.80 -3.02 -38.95
N LEU A 549 13.47 -2.40 -39.93
CA LEU A 549 12.89 -1.89 -41.19
C LEU A 549 12.10 -2.93 -42.01
N ALA A 550 12.24 -4.22 -41.71
CA ALA A 550 11.57 -5.33 -42.40
C ALA A 550 10.28 -5.82 -41.71
N ALA A 551 10.02 -5.43 -40.46
CA ALA A 551 8.80 -5.82 -39.76
C ALA A 551 7.65 -4.86 -40.08
N PRO A 552 6.41 -5.36 -40.30
CA PRO A 552 5.27 -4.48 -40.55
C PRO A 552 5.02 -3.52 -39.37
N ARG A 553 4.72 -2.25 -39.68
CA ARG A 553 4.37 -1.22 -38.68
C ARG A 553 3.16 -1.65 -37.86
N LYS A 554 3.24 -1.54 -36.53
CA LYS A 554 2.09 -1.81 -35.65
C LYS A 554 1.10 -0.66 -35.77
N GLN A 555 -0.13 -0.95 -36.14
CA GLN A 555 -1.18 0.07 -36.28
C GLN A 555 -2.06 0.13 -35.02
N GLY A 556 -2.69 1.27 -34.78
CA GLY A 556 -3.64 1.48 -33.69
C GLY A 556 -4.60 2.63 -33.97
N VAL A 557 -5.55 2.84 -33.06
CA VAL A 557 -6.43 4.01 -33.05
C VAL A 557 -6.33 4.67 -31.68
N ARG A 558 -6.17 5.99 -31.68
CA ARG A 558 -6.16 6.84 -30.50
C ARG A 558 -7.49 7.56 -30.37
N VAL A 559 -8.10 7.48 -29.21
CA VAL A 559 -9.26 8.25 -28.78
C VAL A 559 -8.82 9.20 -27.67
N VAL A 560 -8.97 10.50 -27.88
CA VAL A 560 -8.68 11.52 -26.88
C VAL A 560 -9.97 12.20 -26.47
N VAL A 561 -10.25 12.21 -25.17
CA VAL A 561 -11.42 12.86 -24.59
C VAL A 561 -10.95 13.88 -23.54
N ASP A 562 -11.20 15.16 -23.79
CA ASP A 562 -11.12 16.18 -22.75
C ASP A 562 -12.51 16.30 -22.12
N SER A 563 -12.59 16.17 -20.79
CA SER A 563 -13.84 16.17 -20.05
C SER A 563 -13.74 16.97 -18.75
N ARG A 564 -14.90 17.31 -18.19
CA ARG A 564 -15.02 17.84 -16.84
C ARG A 564 -15.78 16.86 -15.97
N LEU A 565 -15.19 16.50 -14.83
CA LEU A 565 -15.86 15.76 -13.77
C LEU A 565 -16.64 16.75 -12.91
N VAL A 566 -17.96 16.60 -12.84
CA VAL A 566 -18.86 17.46 -12.06
C VAL A 566 -19.53 16.67 -10.96
N ASN A 567 -19.69 17.28 -9.79
CA ASN A 567 -20.42 16.66 -8.69
C ASN A 567 -21.96 16.75 -8.91
N PRO A 568 -22.79 16.10 -8.07
CA PRO A 568 -24.24 16.16 -8.19
C PRO A 568 -24.86 17.56 -8.10
N ARG A 569 -24.11 18.57 -7.61
CA ARG A 569 -24.52 19.97 -7.55
C ARG A 569 -24.10 20.76 -8.80
N GLY A 570 -23.54 20.11 -9.81
CA GLY A 570 -23.05 20.73 -11.04
C GLY A 570 -21.73 21.49 -10.90
N ARG A 571 -21.05 21.40 -9.75
CA ARG A 571 -19.74 22.05 -9.54
C ARG A 571 -18.64 21.14 -10.09
N ARG A 572 -17.76 21.69 -10.93
CA ARG A 572 -16.61 20.97 -11.47
C ARG A 572 -15.62 20.61 -10.36
N ALA A 573 -15.25 19.34 -10.29
CA ALA A 573 -14.23 18.82 -9.39
C ALA A 573 -12.87 18.72 -10.09
N ALA A 574 -12.82 18.34 -11.37
CA ALA A 574 -11.58 18.27 -12.14
C ALA A 574 -11.84 18.45 -13.64
N ARG A 575 -10.83 18.93 -14.37
CA ARG A 575 -10.70 18.66 -15.81
C ARG A 575 -9.84 17.43 -16.01
N VAL A 576 -10.25 16.55 -16.91
CA VAL A 576 -9.57 15.29 -17.18
C VAL A 576 -9.36 15.15 -18.66
N ARG A 577 -8.10 14.94 -19.06
CA ARG A 577 -7.75 14.52 -20.41
C ARG A 577 -7.45 13.03 -20.38
N THR A 578 -8.28 12.26 -21.05
CA THR A 578 -8.14 10.80 -21.18
C THR A 578 -7.70 10.46 -22.58
N VAL A 579 -6.65 9.67 -22.72
CA VAL A 579 -6.17 9.12 -23.98
C VAL A 579 -6.28 7.61 -23.90
N VAL A 580 -7.06 7.03 -24.81
CA VAL A 580 -7.19 5.58 -24.97
C VAL A 580 -6.61 5.20 -26.32
N GLU A 581 -5.63 4.30 -26.33
CA GLU A 581 -5.06 3.76 -27.55
C GLU A 581 -5.37 2.27 -27.65
N VAL A 582 -5.94 1.86 -28.79
CA VAL A 582 -6.22 0.46 -29.06
C VAL A 582 -5.34 0.02 -30.22
N TRP A 583 -4.46 -0.94 -29.94
CA TRP A 583 -3.43 -1.40 -30.86
C TRP A 583 -3.78 -2.75 -31.50
N GLN A 584 -3.20 -3.00 -32.67
CA GLN A 584 -3.25 -4.31 -33.32
C GLN A 584 -2.69 -5.38 -32.37
N GLY A 585 -3.43 -6.49 -32.23
CA GLY A 585 -3.15 -7.52 -31.22
C GLY A 585 -3.97 -7.36 -29.92
N GLY A 586 -4.91 -6.42 -29.86
CA GLY A 586 -5.86 -6.29 -28.76
C GLY A 586 -5.36 -5.52 -27.55
N GLU A 587 -4.13 -5.00 -27.58
CA GLU A 587 -3.54 -4.23 -26.50
C GLU A 587 -4.18 -2.85 -26.36
N VAL A 588 -4.50 -2.45 -25.13
CA VAL A 588 -5.16 -1.16 -24.80
C VAL A 588 -4.26 -0.36 -23.88
N HIS A 589 -3.97 0.89 -24.23
CA HIS A 589 -3.29 1.85 -23.36
C HIS A 589 -4.28 2.90 -22.89
N VAL A 590 -4.21 3.27 -21.62
CA VAL A 590 -5.04 4.32 -21.03
C VAL A 590 -4.12 5.28 -20.30
N GLU A 591 -4.16 6.55 -20.68
CA GLU A 591 -3.55 7.66 -19.96
C GLU A 591 -4.64 8.62 -19.50
N ALA A 592 -4.53 9.13 -18.27
CA ALA A 592 -5.41 10.17 -17.77
C ALA A 592 -4.63 11.24 -17.01
N ARG A 593 -4.91 12.50 -17.31
CA ARG A 593 -4.34 13.67 -16.62
C ARG A 593 -5.43 14.49 -15.95
N TYR A 594 -5.29 14.72 -14.66
CA TYR A 594 -6.28 15.37 -13.80
C TYR A 594 -5.79 16.76 -13.35
N ASP A 595 -6.49 17.79 -13.80
CA ASP A 595 -6.41 19.15 -13.24
C ASP A 595 -7.58 19.33 -12.26
N VAL A 596 -7.34 18.91 -11.01
CA VAL A 596 -8.33 18.98 -9.92
C VAL A 596 -8.59 20.45 -9.60
N ASP A 597 -9.80 20.86 -9.21
CA ASP A 597 -10.10 22.25 -8.84
C ASP A 597 -9.73 22.51 -7.37
N SER A 598 -9.28 23.73 -7.05
CA SER A 598 -8.72 24.08 -5.72
C SER A 598 -9.68 24.00 -4.53
N TRP A 599 -10.97 23.81 -4.77
CA TRP A 599 -11.97 23.69 -3.71
C TRP A 599 -12.20 22.26 -3.26
N VAL A 600 -11.78 21.28 -4.08
CA VAL A 600 -11.90 19.86 -3.77
C VAL A 600 -11.02 19.58 -2.54
N PRO A 601 -11.50 18.81 -1.55
CA PRO A 601 -10.65 18.40 -0.42
C PRO A 601 -9.52 17.47 -0.88
N GLU A 602 -8.61 17.15 0.03
CA GLU A 602 -7.58 16.12 -0.19
C GLU A 602 -8.22 14.83 -0.72
N LEU A 603 -7.64 14.23 -1.74
CA LEU A 603 -8.21 13.05 -2.41
C LEU A 603 -7.79 11.76 -1.69
N ALA A 604 -8.69 10.77 -1.65
CA ALA A 604 -8.35 9.44 -1.14
C ALA A 604 -7.39 8.68 -2.09
N ARG A 605 -7.54 8.95 -3.39
CA ARG A 605 -6.80 8.31 -4.49
C ARG A 605 -6.95 9.07 -5.79
N VAL A 606 -6.10 8.75 -6.75
CA VAL A 606 -6.26 9.14 -8.16
C VAL A 606 -5.94 7.94 -9.03
N GLY A 607 -6.97 7.35 -9.62
CA GLY A 607 -6.84 6.11 -10.37
C GLY A 607 -8.04 5.77 -11.25
N LEU A 608 -8.03 4.53 -11.75
CA LEU A 608 -9.09 3.93 -12.54
C LEU A 608 -9.79 2.83 -11.73
N SER A 609 -11.10 2.69 -11.88
CA SER A 609 -11.90 1.57 -11.39
C SER A 609 -12.53 0.86 -12.59
N LEU A 610 -12.23 -0.42 -12.75
CA LEU A 610 -12.67 -1.25 -13.87
C LEU A 610 -13.50 -2.42 -13.35
N ARG A 611 -14.62 -2.71 -14.01
CA ARG A 611 -15.46 -3.88 -13.72
C ARG A 611 -15.12 -5.01 -14.69
N LEU A 612 -14.58 -6.09 -14.15
CA LEU A 612 -14.26 -7.30 -14.90
C LEU A 612 -15.28 -8.41 -14.59
N PRO A 613 -15.53 -9.30 -15.54
CA PRO A 613 -16.27 -10.53 -15.29
C PRO A 613 -15.68 -11.39 -14.14
N PRO A 614 -16.46 -12.27 -13.52
CA PRO A 614 -16.05 -13.04 -12.34
C PRO A 614 -14.98 -14.12 -12.63
N GLN A 615 -14.79 -14.51 -13.89
CA GLN A 615 -13.75 -15.48 -14.24
C GLN A 615 -12.32 -14.98 -14.00
N TRP A 616 -12.10 -13.67 -13.88
CA TRP A 616 -10.79 -13.06 -13.66
C TRP A 616 -10.35 -13.14 -12.19
N ARG A 617 -10.23 -14.36 -11.66
CA ARG A 617 -10.10 -14.61 -10.23
C ARG A 617 -8.68 -14.84 -9.72
N LYS A 618 -7.72 -15.17 -10.60
CA LYS A 618 -6.32 -15.38 -10.21
C LYS A 618 -5.54 -14.11 -10.46
N MET A 619 -4.76 -13.66 -9.47
CA MET A 619 -3.86 -12.54 -9.64
C MET A 619 -2.42 -12.90 -9.31
N GLN A 620 -1.48 -12.28 -10.02
CA GLN A 620 -0.06 -12.32 -9.73
C GLN A 620 0.50 -10.92 -9.92
N TRP A 621 1.40 -10.47 -9.06
CA TRP A 621 1.99 -9.13 -9.18
C TRP A 621 3.43 -9.10 -8.72
N LEU A 622 4.20 -8.17 -9.27
CA LEU A 622 5.51 -7.79 -8.75
C LEU A 622 5.37 -6.45 -8.03
N GLY A 623 5.51 -6.45 -6.70
CA GLY A 623 5.31 -5.28 -5.85
C GLY A 623 5.39 -5.63 -4.37
N LEU A 624 4.84 -4.77 -3.51
CA LEU A 624 4.73 -5.07 -2.08
C LEU A 624 3.60 -6.08 -1.82
N GLY A 625 3.82 -6.98 -0.87
CA GLY A 625 2.86 -8.00 -0.47
C GLY A 625 3.47 -9.03 0.50
N PRO A 626 2.77 -10.16 0.75
CA PRO A 626 1.50 -10.55 0.14
C PRO A 626 0.25 -9.93 0.79
N HIS A 627 0.37 -9.36 2.00
CA HIS A 627 -0.75 -8.73 2.71
C HIS A 627 -1.00 -7.28 2.24
N GLU A 628 -2.19 -6.75 2.52
CA GLU A 628 -2.53 -5.37 2.15
C GLU A 628 -1.61 -4.34 2.80
N ASN A 629 -1.24 -3.33 2.03
CA ASN A 629 -0.33 -2.27 2.45
C ASN A 629 -0.72 -0.93 1.85
N TYR A 630 -0.44 0.15 2.58
CA TYR A 630 -0.77 1.53 2.23
C TYR A 630 0.46 2.42 2.39
N PRO A 631 0.50 3.63 1.79
CA PRO A 631 1.71 4.47 1.77
C PRO A 631 2.36 4.74 3.13
N ASP A 632 1.55 4.80 4.20
CA ASP A 632 2.00 5.02 5.57
C ASP A 632 1.99 3.76 6.45
N ARG A 633 1.66 2.59 5.88
CA ARG A 633 1.66 1.25 6.51
C ARG A 633 2.09 0.17 5.51
N CYS A 634 3.38 0.12 5.22
CA CYS A 634 3.94 -0.76 4.19
C CYS A 634 5.32 -1.34 4.53
N ARG A 635 5.88 -1.04 5.71
CA ARG A 635 7.23 -1.50 6.07
C ARG A 635 7.28 -2.99 6.36
N GLY A 636 6.17 -3.57 6.82
CA GLY A 636 6.00 -5.01 6.96
C GLY A 636 5.74 -5.75 5.65
N ALA A 637 5.40 -5.04 4.56
CA ALA A 637 5.15 -5.64 3.26
C ALA A 637 6.45 -5.77 2.45
N PHE A 638 6.66 -6.95 1.86
CA PHE A 638 7.91 -7.29 1.19
C PHE A 638 7.76 -7.19 -0.33
N PHE A 639 8.78 -6.64 -0.98
CA PHE A 639 8.84 -6.56 -2.42
C PHE A 639 9.12 -7.96 -2.99
N GLY A 640 8.35 -8.35 -4.01
CA GLY A 640 8.54 -9.63 -4.67
C GLY A 640 7.41 -9.98 -5.62
N VAL A 641 7.47 -11.18 -6.17
CA VAL A 641 6.39 -11.75 -6.98
C VAL A 641 5.42 -12.49 -6.08
N HIS A 642 4.21 -11.98 -5.97
CA HIS A 642 3.15 -12.52 -5.13
C HIS A 642 2.00 -13.06 -5.99
N LYS A 643 1.19 -13.95 -5.41
CA LYS A 643 0.03 -14.57 -6.05
C LYS A 643 -1.13 -14.59 -5.06
N GLY A 644 -2.35 -14.52 -5.58
CA GLY A 644 -3.56 -14.63 -4.78
C GLY A 644 -4.81 -14.83 -5.63
N TYR A 645 -5.91 -15.09 -4.95
CA TYR A 645 -7.24 -15.22 -5.52
C TYR A 645 -8.11 -14.04 -5.08
N VAL A 646 -8.80 -13.40 -6.02
CA VAL A 646 -9.61 -12.19 -5.77
C VAL A 646 -10.69 -12.43 -4.70
N PHE A 647 -11.35 -13.58 -4.75
CA PHE A 647 -12.47 -13.89 -3.87
C PHE A 647 -12.05 -14.46 -2.51
N ASP A 648 -10.87 -15.09 -2.44
CA ASP A 648 -10.44 -15.85 -1.26
C ASP A 648 -9.38 -15.10 -0.45
N ASP A 649 -8.45 -14.39 -1.13
CA ASP A 649 -7.25 -13.84 -0.49
C ASP A 649 -7.25 -12.30 -0.39
N GLN A 650 -7.97 -11.60 -1.27
CA GLN A 650 -7.82 -10.14 -1.42
C GLN A 650 -8.83 -9.32 -0.61
N MET A 651 -9.99 -9.89 -0.28
CA MET A 651 -10.96 -9.24 0.59
C MET A 651 -10.51 -9.38 2.05
N ILE A 652 -10.27 -8.27 2.72
CA ILE A 652 -10.01 -8.26 4.17
C ILE A 652 -11.35 -8.04 4.89
N PRO A 653 -11.84 -9.00 5.69
CA PRO A 653 -13.16 -8.95 6.30
C PRO A 653 -13.14 -8.12 7.60
N TYR A 654 -12.79 -6.83 7.48
CA TYR A 654 -13.02 -5.90 8.58
C TYR A 654 -14.50 -5.91 8.99
N ILE A 655 -14.77 -5.98 10.30
CA ILE A 655 -16.12 -6.14 10.86
C ILE A 655 -17.10 -5.14 10.23
N ARG A 656 -16.68 -3.88 10.12
CA ARG A 656 -17.33 -2.90 9.26
C ARG A 656 -16.60 -2.79 7.92
N PRO A 657 -17.27 -3.13 6.79
CA PRO A 657 -16.68 -2.99 5.48
C PRO A 657 -16.14 -1.58 5.17
N GLN A 658 -15.00 -1.54 4.48
CA GLN A 658 -14.23 -0.33 4.13
C GLN A 658 -13.21 -0.65 3.04
N ASP A 659 -12.42 0.33 2.62
CA ASP A 659 -11.31 0.14 1.67
C ASP A 659 -10.29 -0.87 2.21
N CYS A 660 -9.93 -1.86 1.39
CA CYS A 660 -9.02 -2.95 1.74
C CYS A 660 -8.32 -3.54 0.49
N GLY A 661 -7.37 -4.44 0.71
CA GLY A 661 -6.75 -5.25 -0.34
C GLY A 661 -5.78 -4.49 -1.25
N ASN A 662 -5.27 -3.34 -0.81
CA ASN A 662 -4.35 -2.51 -1.59
C ASN A 662 -2.92 -3.10 -1.59
N HIS A 663 -2.25 -3.05 -2.74
CA HIS A 663 -0.83 -3.41 -2.90
C HIS A 663 -0.06 -2.28 -3.57
N GLY A 664 0.87 -1.67 -2.85
CA GLY A 664 1.71 -0.58 -3.30
C GLY A 664 2.98 -0.99 -4.03
N LEU A 665 3.62 0.00 -4.66
CA LEU A 665 4.84 -0.14 -5.47
C LEU A 665 4.75 -1.30 -6.49
N THR A 666 3.56 -1.55 -7.04
CA THR A 666 3.34 -2.57 -8.06
C THR A 666 3.99 -2.11 -9.35
N SER A 667 4.88 -2.94 -9.89
CA SER A 667 5.54 -2.71 -11.19
C SER A 667 4.72 -3.28 -12.34
N TRP A 668 4.16 -4.47 -12.14
CA TRP A 668 3.22 -5.13 -13.05
C TRP A 668 2.29 -6.04 -12.27
N MET A 669 1.11 -6.30 -12.84
CA MET A 669 0.21 -7.33 -12.36
C MET A 669 -0.41 -8.12 -13.52
N THR A 670 -0.86 -9.33 -13.25
CA THR A 670 -1.69 -10.11 -14.15
C THR A 670 -2.98 -10.51 -13.47
N LEU A 671 -4.08 -10.52 -14.23
CA LEU A 671 -5.32 -11.20 -13.87
C LEU A 671 -5.54 -12.34 -14.85
N ALA A 672 -5.86 -13.53 -14.34
CA ALA A 672 -6.03 -14.72 -15.15
C ALA A 672 -7.35 -15.44 -14.87
N CYS A 673 -7.88 -16.04 -15.93
CA CYS A 673 -8.97 -17.00 -15.91
C CYS A 673 -8.44 -18.44 -15.76
N ASP A 674 -9.28 -19.40 -15.39
CA ASP A 674 -8.82 -20.80 -15.27
C ASP A 674 -8.51 -21.49 -16.59
N ASN A 675 -9.00 -20.92 -17.69
CA ASN A 675 -8.70 -21.40 -19.04
C ASN A 675 -7.32 -20.93 -19.56
N GLY A 676 -6.48 -20.33 -18.70
CA GLY A 676 -5.10 -19.94 -19.04
C GLY A 676 -4.94 -18.57 -19.70
N VAL A 677 -6.04 -17.84 -19.92
CA VAL A 677 -5.99 -16.48 -20.50
C VAL A 677 -5.67 -15.48 -19.40
N LYS A 678 -4.70 -14.60 -19.66
CA LYS A 678 -4.28 -13.54 -18.71
C LYS A 678 -4.29 -12.15 -19.34
N VAL A 679 -4.61 -11.15 -18.53
CA VAL A 679 -4.40 -9.74 -18.84
C VAL A 679 -3.21 -9.27 -18.04
N GLU A 680 -2.14 -8.87 -18.72
CA GLU A 680 -0.98 -8.23 -18.13
C GLU A 680 -1.18 -6.72 -18.10
N ILE A 681 -0.93 -6.12 -16.95
CA ILE A 681 -1.10 -4.70 -16.67
C ILE A 681 0.24 -4.14 -16.21
N THR A 682 0.70 -3.12 -16.91
CA THR A 682 1.98 -2.45 -16.65
C THR A 682 1.78 -0.93 -16.65
N SER A 683 2.67 -0.22 -15.98
CA SER A 683 2.70 1.24 -15.98
C SER A 683 4.15 1.74 -16.15
N PRO A 684 4.39 2.93 -16.75
CA PRO A 684 5.73 3.54 -16.79
C PRO A 684 6.34 3.84 -15.41
N SER A 685 5.56 3.70 -14.35
CA SER A 685 5.89 4.05 -12.98
C SER A 685 5.21 3.08 -12.02
N PRO A 686 5.78 2.77 -10.84
CA PRO A 686 5.10 1.95 -9.86
C PRO A 686 3.73 2.53 -9.49
N PHE A 687 2.76 1.67 -9.22
CA PHE A 687 1.37 2.03 -8.94
C PHE A 687 0.81 1.24 -7.75
N HIS A 688 -0.37 1.63 -7.29
CA HIS A 688 -1.17 0.89 -6.32
C HIS A 688 -2.29 0.14 -7.03
N MET A 689 -2.64 -1.04 -6.52
CA MET A 689 -3.75 -1.81 -7.08
C MET A 689 -4.52 -2.57 -6.01
N SER A 690 -5.78 -2.84 -6.30
CA SER A 690 -6.60 -3.81 -5.58
C SER A 690 -7.58 -4.48 -6.54
N ALA A 691 -7.91 -5.74 -6.29
CA ALA A 691 -8.93 -6.47 -7.04
C ALA A 691 -9.88 -7.11 -6.03
N LEU A 692 -11.13 -6.65 -5.99
CA LEU A 692 -12.11 -7.04 -4.98
C LEU A 692 -13.40 -7.57 -5.62
N PRO A 693 -14.14 -8.44 -4.93
CA PRO A 693 -15.44 -8.92 -5.40
C PRO A 693 -16.56 -7.86 -5.25
N PHE A 694 -16.28 -6.76 -4.56
CA PHE A 694 -17.22 -5.68 -4.26
C PHE A 694 -16.74 -4.34 -4.80
N SER A 695 -17.68 -3.50 -5.22
CA SER A 695 -17.38 -2.12 -5.62
C SER A 695 -17.12 -1.24 -4.40
N THR A 696 -16.44 -0.11 -4.62
CA THR A 696 -16.26 0.93 -3.60
C THR A 696 -17.59 1.40 -2.99
N ALA A 697 -18.65 1.48 -3.78
CA ALA A 697 -19.98 1.90 -3.32
C ALA A 697 -20.65 0.85 -2.43
N GLU A 698 -20.49 -0.44 -2.74
CA GLU A 698 -21.01 -1.54 -1.92
C GLU A 698 -20.30 -1.60 -0.57
N LEU A 699 -18.96 -1.54 -0.58
CA LEU A 699 -18.16 -1.48 0.65
C LEU A 699 -18.51 -0.26 1.51
N ALA A 700 -18.74 0.90 0.90
CA ALA A 700 -19.11 2.11 1.63
C ALA A 700 -20.53 2.08 2.21
N ALA A 701 -21.43 1.29 1.64
CA ALA A 701 -22.83 1.21 2.06
C ALA A 701 -23.05 0.19 3.18
N ALA A 702 -22.30 -0.91 3.18
CA ALA A 702 -22.44 -1.98 4.16
C ALA A 702 -21.93 -1.55 5.56
N LYS A 703 -22.69 -1.89 6.58
CA LYS A 703 -22.32 -1.74 8.00
C LYS A 703 -21.70 -3.01 8.57
N HIS A 704 -22.11 -4.15 8.04
CA HIS A 704 -21.66 -5.48 8.43
C HIS A 704 -21.29 -6.31 7.21
N THR A 705 -20.44 -7.31 7.38
CA THR A 705 -19.97 -8.17 6.28
C THR A 705 -21.10 -8.98 5.63
N ASN A 706 -22.09 -9.42 6.40
CA ASN A 706 -23.28 -10.15 5.90
C ASN A 706 -24.23 -9.30 5.05
N GLU A 707 -24.05 -7.97 5.02
CA GLU A 707 -24.81 -7.04 4.17
C GLU A 707 -24.19 -6.88 2.77
N LEU A 708 -22.97 -7.37 2.56
CA LEU A 708 -22.34 -7.33 1.25
C LEU A 708 -23.11 -8.21 0.25
N PRO A 709 -23.22 -7.81 -1.03
CA PRO A 709 -24.00 -8.55 -2.01
C PRO A 709 -23.60 -10.01 -2.11
N ARG A 710 -24.59 -10.89 -2.19
CA ARG A 710 -24.35 -12.33 -2.34
C ARG A 710 -24.16 -12.68 -3.80
N PHE A 711 -23.30 -13.66 -4.05
CA PHE A 711 -23.15 -14.25 -5.37
C PHE A 711 -24.04 -15.48 -5.49
N SER A 712 -24.69 -15.65 -6.64
CA SER A 712 -25.46 -16.85 -6.93
C SER A 712 -24.52 -18.07 -7.00
N ASP A 713 -24.74 -19.08 -6.17
CA ASP A 713 -24.07 -20.37 -6.30
C ASP A 713 -24.62 -21.11 -7.55
N PRO A 714 -23.80 -21.38 -8.58
CA PRO A 714 -24.25 -22.12 -9.76
C PRO A 714 -24.70 -23.57 -9.46
N GLY A 715 -24.33 -24.11 -8.28
CA GLY A 715 -24.65 -25.47 -7.85
C GLY A 715 -25.84 -25.59 -6.88
N ALA A 716 -26.39 -24.48 -6.38
CA ALA A 716 -27.54 -24.51 -5.49
C ALA A 716 -28.81 -24.85 -6.30
N ALA A 717 -29.36 -26.04 -6.09
CA ALA A 717 -30.51 -26.57 -6.81
C ALA A 717 -31.84 -25.80 -6.55
N SER A 718 -31.80 -24.71 -5.80
CA SER A 718 -32.95 -23.87 -5.44
C SER A 718 -32.64 -22.41 -5.74
N ALA A 719 -33.57 -21.72 -6.43
CA ALA A 719 -33.53 -20.26 -6.52
C ALA A 719 -33.42 -19.64 -5.10
N PRO A 720 -32.67 -18.54 -4.93
CA PRO A 720 -32.64 -17.83 -3.65
C PRO A 720 -34.07 -17.48 -3.24
N GLU A 721 -34.40 -17.62 -1.94
CA GLU A 721 -35.69 -17.23 -1.37
C GLU A 721 -36.08 -15.81 -1.86
N PRO A 722 -37.38 -15.51 -2.10
CA PRO A 722 -37.83 -14.26 -2.71
C PRO A 722 -37.31 -12.99 -2.01
N ASP A 723 -37.09 -13.07 -0.69
CA ASP A 723 -36.57 -11.98 0.12
C ASP A 723 -35.04 -11.80 0.01
N LEU A 724 -34.31 -12.83 -0.45
CA LEU A 724 -32.86 -12.80 -0.68
C LEU A 724 -32.49 -12.44 -2.13
N ALA A 725 -33.41 -12.68 -3.06
CA ALA A 725 -33.24 -12.35 -4.48
C ALA A 725 -32.95 -10.85 -4.74
N GLN A 726 -33.30 -9.96 -3.82
CA GLN A 726 -33.02 -8.51 -3.92
C GLN A 726 -31.55 -8.15 -3.62
N THR A 727 -30.80 -9.02 -2.94
CA THR A 727 -29.39 -8.81 -2.57
C THR A 727 -28.40 -9.64 -3.40
N THR A 728 -28.91 -10.54 -4.25
CA THR A 728 -28.09 -11.37 -5.13
C THR A 728 -27.81 -10.64 -6.43
N ARG A 729 -26.54 -10.59 -6.85
CA ARG A 729 -26.14 -10.03 -8.15
C ARG A 729 -25.13 -10.92 -8.85
N ASP A 730 -24.95 -10.68 -10.15
CA ASP A 730 -23.91 -11.35 -10.92
C ASP A 730 -22.52 -11.05 -10.32
N PRO A 731 -21.74 -12.09 -9.99
CA PRO A 731 -20.40 -11.89 -9.46
C PRO A 731 -19.53 -11.12 -10.45
N ALA A 732 -18.60 -10.34 -9.93
CA ALA A 732 -17.68 -9.54 -10.73
C ALA A 732 -16.42 -9.23 -9.93
N VAL A 733 -15.39 -8.81 -10.64
CA VAL A 733 -14.15 -8.31 -10.07
C VAL A 733 -14.08 -6.81 -10.31
N PHE A 734 -13.87 -6.03 -9.25
CA PHE A 734 -13.61 -4.61 -9.32
C PHE A 734 -12.12 -4.38 -9.15
N LEU A 735 -11.46 -4.04 -10.25
CA LEU A 735 -10.04 -3.76 -10.31
C LEU A 735 -9.83 -2.26 -10.17
N HIS A 736 -9.01 -1.88 -9.20
CA HIS A 736 -8.50 -0.53 -9.06
C HIS A 736 -7.04 -0.46 -9.50
N LEU A 737 -6.71 0.57 -10.28
CA LEU A 737 -5.37 0.89 -10.76
C LEU A 737 -5.08 2.36 -10.44
N ASP A 738 -4.30 2.62 -9.40
CA ASP A 738 -4.12 3.97 -8.86
C ASP A 738 -2.66 4.40 -8.96
N GLY A 739 -2.43 5.56 -9.59
CA GLY A 739 -1.09 6.15 -9.58
C GLY A 739 -0.77 6.82 -8.24
N TYR A 740 -1.80 7.19 -7.49
CA TYR A 740 -1.67 7.89 -6.21
C TYR A 740 -2.70 7.37 -5.21
N MET A 741 -2.24 7.10 -3.99
CA MET A 741 -3.06 6.62 -2.88
C MET A 741 -2.77 7.47 -1.64
N MET A 742 -3.80 7.84 -0.89
CA MET A 742 -3.65 8.49 0.41
C MET A 742 -3.34 7.47 1.51
N GLY A 743 -2.59 7.89 2.52
CA GLY A 743 -2.36 7.09 3.73
C GLY A 743 -3.64 6.73 4.50
N LEU A 744 -3.50 5.83 5.47
CA LEU A 744 -4.57 5.42 6.39
C LEU A 744 -4.68 6.35 7.61
N GLY A 745 -3.56 6.90 8.07
CA GLY A 745 -3.46 7.54 9.38
C GLY A 745 -3.65 6.52 10.52
N GLY A 746 -3.88 7.02 11.73
CA GLY A 746 -4.10 6.17 12.90
C GLY A 746 -3.44 6.67 14.19
N ASP A 747 -2.90 7.88 14.24
CA ASP A 747 -2.51 8.49 15.53
C ASP A 747 -3.70 8.47 16.51
N ASP A 748 -4.89 8.79 15.99
CA ASP A 748 -6.20 8.52 16.56
C ASP A 748 -7.23 8.30 15.43
N SER A 749 -8.44 7.84 15.79
CA SER A 749 -9.54 7.61 14.83
C SER A 749 -10.72 8.58 15.02
N TRP A 750 -10.56 9.67 15.78
CA TRP A 750 -11.61 10.69 15.93
C TRP A 750 -11.34 11.98 15.18
N SER A 751 -10.12 12.17 14.69
CA SER A 751 -9.72 13.35 13.91
C SER A 751 -8.94 12.97 12.64
N PRO A 752 -8.81 13.88 11.66
CA PRO A 752 -7.98 13.63 10.47
C PRO A 752 -6.49 13.46 10.82
N ARG A 753 -5.99 12.22 10.83
CA ARG A 753 -4.63 11.84 11.27
C ARG A 753 -3.73 11.25 10.20
N VAL A 754 -3.99 11.53 8.93
CA VAL A 754 -3.03 11.23 7.85
C VAL A 754 -1.94 12.31 7.86
N HIS A 755 -0.68 11.89 7.94
CA HIS A 755 0.45 12.81 7.98
C HIS A 755 0.62 13.55 6.64
N PRO A 756 1.08 14.81 6.63
CA PRO A 756 1.03 15.67 5.44
C PRO A 756 1.64 15.08 4.17
N GLU A 757 2.75 14.34 4.26
CA GLU A 757 3.44 13.70 3.14
C GLU A 757 2.65 12.54 2.50
N TYR A 758 1.65 12.00 3.20
CA TYR A 758 0.77 10.94 2.71
C TYR A 758 -0.61 11.46 2.30
N LEU A 759 -0.80 12.79 2.30
CA LEU A 759 -2.00 13.44 1.77
C LEU A 759 -1.86 13.67 0.27
N LEU A 760 -2.94 13.44 -0.47
CA LEU A 760 -3.06 13.89 -1.86
C LEU A 760 -3.63 15.31 -1.86
N ASP A 761 -2.80 16.25 -1.42
CA ASP A 761 -3.16 17.66 -1.32
C ASP A 761 -2.69 18.47 -2.54
N GLN A 762 -3.66 18.90 -3.34
CA GLN A 762 -3.46 19.83 -4.45
C GLN A 762 -2.86 21.21 -4.07
N HIS A 763 -2.68 21.52 -2.78
CA HIS A 763 -2.14 22.77 -2.26
C HIS A 763 -0.65 22.67 -1.84
N GLN A 764 -0.08 21.47 -1.69
CA GLN A 764 1.29 21.31 -1.17
C GLN A 764 2.40 21.64 -2.17
N ALA A 765 2.17 21.52 -3.49
CA ALA A 765 3.14 21.89 -4.51
C ALA A 765 2.79 23.21 -5.20
N ARG A 766 3.69 24.19 -5.17
CA ARG A 766 3.65 25.39 -6.04
C ARG A 766 4.82 25.35 -7.04
N PRO A 767 4.56 25.35 -8.36
CA PRO A 767 3.26 25.37 -9.01
C PRO A 767 2.50 24.03 -8.89
N ARG A 768 1.17 24.13 -8.93
CA ARG A 768 0.23 23.01 -8.84
C ARG A 768 0.46 22.04 -10.00
N ALA A 769 1.08 20.90 -9.73
CA ALA A 769 1.25 19.86 -10.73
C ALA A 769 -0.05 19.05 -10.86
N PRO A 770 -0.57 18.82 -12.08
CA PRO A 770 -1.67 17.89 -12.28
C PRO A 770 -1.22 16.46 -12.00
N TYR A 771 -2.16 15.62 -11.57
CA TYR A 771 -1.93 14.19 -11.45
C TYR A 771 -1.99 13.54 -12.84
N SER A 772 -1.09 12.60 -13.12
CA SER A 772 -1.12 11.81 -14.34
C SER A 772 -1.04 10.33 -14.00
N ILE A 773 -1.73 9.49 -14.75
CA ILE A 773 -1.63 8.02 -14.64
C ILE A 773 -1.59 7.43 -16.05
N ALA A 774 -0.87 6.33 -16.23
CA ALA A 774 -0.78 5.63 -17.51
C ALA A 774 -0.68 4.12 -17.29
N PHE A 775 -1.49 3.35 -18.01
CA PHE A 775 -1.54 1.90 -17.92
C PHE A 775 -1.59 1.27 -19.30
N LYS A 776 -0.87 0.17 -19.46
CA LYS A 776 -0.89 -0.69 -20.64
C LYS A 776 -1.47 -2.04 -20.24
N LEU A 777 -2.57 -2.42 -20.88
CA LEU A 777 -3.29 -3.66 -20.69
C LEU A 777 -3.10 -4.54 -21.92
N LYS A 778 -2.56 -5.73 -21.75
CA LYS A 778 -2.24 -6.66 -22.83
C LYS A 778 -2.83 -8.03 -22.54
N VAL A 779 -3.59 -8.57 -23.47
CA VAL A 779 -4.02 -9.98 -23.41
C VAL A 779 -2.84 -10.85 -23.79
N ALA A 780 -2.54 -11.84 -22.96
CA ALA A 780 -1.57 -12.87 -23.23
C ALA A 780 -2.21 -14.25 -22.99
N GLU A 781 -1.77 -15.23 -23.76
CA GLU A 781 -2.05 -16.63 -23.50
C GLU A 781 -0.86 -17.23 -22.75
N ASP A 782 -1.12 -18.12 -21.80
CA ASP A 782 -0.04 -18.96 -21.28
C ASP A 782 0.43 -19.88 -22.41
N PRO A 783 1.74 -19.93 -22.72
CA PRO A 783 2.28 -20.70 -23.84
C PRO A 783 2.03 -22.21 -23.73
#